data_AF-A0A5C6FFF0-F1
#
_entry.id   AF-A0A5C6FFF0-F1
#
_cell.length_a   1.000
_cell.length_b   1.000
_cell.length_c   1.000
_cell.angle_alpha   90.00
_cell.angle_beta   90.00
_cell.angle_gamma   90.00
#
_symmetry.space_group_name_H-M   'P 1'
#
loop_
_entity.id
_entity.type
_entity.pdbx_description
1 polymer ?
#
loop_
_entity_poly.entity_id
_entity_poly.type
_entity_poly.pdbx_seq_one_letter_code
_entity_poly.pdbx_strand_id
1 'polypeptide(L)'
;MFRISFVPRFWIALGILFAGILNSLPIVHSDDSGAAAPDIVVLSDPDNFHLFILAGQSNMAGRGKVSDADKKPVARVLSLDQEGNWRVAADPLHFDKPRMVGVGIGRSFAAEYAKHHPGVTVGLIPCAVGGSAIDTWQPGGFHTQTKSHPWDDMQARIKQVDGQGTVKGVLWHQGESDSNSPASEEYESRLTDLIYRFREVVGDPQLPFLIGQLGQFAERPWTDGRRAVDAAQQRTTRHVARTAMVASDGLTDKGDSTHFDSPSLREFGFRYAAAMQWIESLIPRHTFAPGKGNPRNSEGDFVRLADGRILYVYSRFESGSGDHASATLTSRISDDGGASWSEDDITVVANEGEMNVMSVSLLRLAKDRIALFYLRKNSETDCRPVVRFSSDEAQTWSEPTEIIPDDEIGYYVLNNDRVIQLISGRLIAPVALHRTPDQDEADWHGKVGCYFSDDGGISWHRSRALFPGTNADGQRIMAQEPGVVQRRDGSLLMWVRTDQPTQYQSLSHDQGSTWTPLKPFPLTSPRSPASIERVPATGDLLAIWNDHGYRESVSRDRTPLSLAVSSDDGVTWSDSIPIAADPEGWYCYTAIEWVDDSLLIAHVDGRQQPGQQLSTSVIRKLPLSQIYTQLHRSKIVSVRRIGDQSKHNAFTDLLRFQDKFYCVYRSGTAHVSDDGALQVLVSDDGEEWTSAAQIAHPQADLRDAKLTVTPSGELMLSGAGAFPPGSDIRHQSMAWFSKDGQQWSDVINIGPPNYWLWRTTWHGPDGYSIGYHTGDPADKHVSLFRSQDDGRSFQSWVDRLLVDGYPNESSILFGEGEQAIALLRRDAASKTAQLGKALPPYDDWNWIDTETRVGGPQLIQLPDGRIVAAVRLYDHRVRTSLCWLNQDTGKLTEFLTLPSGGDCSYAGLVWHDEQLWVSYYSSHEIGNSDFKTSVYLARINMQD
;
A
#
# COMPACT_ATOMS: atom_id res chain seq x y z
N MET A 1 53.23 28.48 -28.02
CA MET A 1 54.01 27.74 -29.04
C MET A 1 53.95 26.26 -28.67
N PHE A 2 53.89 25.34 -29.64
CA PHE A 2 53.43 23.95 -29.42
C PHE A 2 54.42 23.01 -28.70
N ARG A 3 53.84 22.09 -27.92
CA ARG A 3 54.30 20.72 -27.54
C ARG A 3 55.80 20.46 -27.31
N ILE A 4 56.10 19.97 -26.11
CA ILE A 4 57.13 18.94 -25.88
C ILE A 4 56.48 17.77 -25.13
N SER A 5 56.74 16.56 -25.61
CA SER A 5 56.35 15.29 -24.99
C SER A 5 57.61 14.50 -24.64
N PHE A 6 57.76 13.99 -23.41
CA PHE A 6 58.52 12.74 -23.12
C PHE A 6 58.28 12.22 -21.69
N VAL A 7 58.52 10.92 -21.48
CA VAL A 7 58.06 10.06 -20.36
C VAL A 7 59.25 9.23 -19.85
N PRO A 8 59.58 9.18 -18.53
CA PRO A 8 59.22 7.97 -17.75
C PRO A 8 59.16 8.03 -16.19
N ARG A 9 58.21 7.24 -15.62
CA ARG A 9 58.34 6.28 -14.48
C ARG A 9 58.66 6.75 -13.04
N PHE A 10 57.92 6.17 -12.07
CA PHE A 10 58.29 5.11 -11.09
C PHE A 10 57.04 4.82 -10.19
N TRP A 11 56.75 3.65 -9.56
CA TRP A 11 57.17 2.24 -9.74
C TRP A 11 56.36 1.27 -8.82
N ILE A 12 55.80 0.16 -9.36
CA ILE A 12 55.58 -1.18 -8.70
C ILE A 12 54.57 -1.27 -7.50
N ALA A 13 53.74 -2.30 -7.30
CA ALA A 13 53.67 -3.72 -7.75
C ALA A 13 52.21 -4.15 -8.09
N LEU A 14 51.78 -5.42 -8.32
CA LEU A 14 52.36 -6.78 -8.50
C LEU A 14 51.33 -7.65 -9.29
N GLY A 15 51.71 -8.85 -9.79
CA GLY A 15 50.76 -9.93 -10.15
C GLY A 15 51.06 -10.66 -11.48
N ILE A 16 51.39 -11.96 -11.41
CA ILE A 16 51.78 -12.81 -12.56
C ILE A 16 51.21 -14.25 -12.38
N LEU A 17 51.07 -14.99 -13.49
CA LEU A 17 50.53 -16.36 -13.69
C LEU A 17 48.99 -16.40 -13.89
N PHE A 18 48.42 -17.14 -14.86
CA PHE A 18 48.95 -18.16 -15.78
C PHE A 18 48.23 -18.09 -17.15
N ALA A 19 48.85 -18.56 -18.24
CA ALA A 19 48.16 -18.81 -19.51
C ALA A 19 48.69 -20.07 -20.21
N GLY A 20 47.78 -20.87 -20.77
CA GLY A 20 48.07 -21.91 -21.77
C GLY A 20 47.89 -23.37 -21.32
N ILE A 21 46.87 -24.04 -21.90
CA ILE A 21 46.95 -25.34 -22.61
C ILE A 21 45.59 -25.62 -23.28
N LEU A 22 45.61 -26.19 -24.49
CA LEU A 22 44.43 -26.56 -25.28
C LEU A 22 43.99 -28.02 -25.04
N ASN A 23 42.73 -28.30 -25.40
CA ASN A 23 42.19 -29.60 -25.83
C ASN A 23 42.21 -30.80 -24.86
N SER A 24 41.09 -31.03 -24.17
CA SER A 24 40.28 -32.25 -24.37
C SER A 24 38.99 -32.20 -23.55
N LEU A 25 37.82 -32.12 -24.21
CA LEU A 25 36.52 -32.29 -23.55
C LEU A 25 36.18 -33.80 -23.49
N PRO A 26 35.96 -34.40 -22.30
CA PRO A 26 35.28 -35.67 -22.21
C PRO A 26 33.76 -35.44 -22.33
N ILE A 27 33.13 -36.10 -23.30
CA ILE A 27 31.68 -36.27 -23.35
C ILE A 27 31.32 -37.19 -22.17
N VAL A 28 30.55 -36.68 -21.21
CA VAL A 28 29.98 -37.51 -20.13
C VAL A 28 28.58 -37.92 -20.56
N HIS A 29 28.40 -39.23 -20.76
CA HIS A 29 27.09 -39.83 -20.97
C HIS A 29 26.19 -39.63 -19.75
N SER A 30 24.92 -39.36 -20.00
CA SER A 30 23.86 -39.56 -19.01
C SER A 30 23.68 -41.06 -18.75
N ASP A 31 23.84 -41.48 -17.50
CA ASP A 31 23.26 -42.73 -17.01
C ASP A 31 22.51 -42.45 -15.71
N ASP A 32 21.39 -43.14 -15.57
CA ASP A 32 20.40 -42.95 -14.51
C ASP A 32 20.77 -43.72 -13.23
N SER A 33 20.09 -43.39 -12.13
CA SER A 33 20.05 -44.06 -10.80
C SER A 33 20.78 -43.39 -9.62
N GLY A 34 20.02 -43.23 -8.52
CA GLY A 34 20.52 -42.89 -7.19
C GLY A 34 20.15 -41.48 -6.70
N ALA A 35 18.88 -41.25 -6.38
CA ALA A 35 18.49 -40.06 -5.63
C ALA A 35 19.07 -40.11 -4.20
N ALA A 36 20.12 -39.34 -3.95
CA ALA A 36 20.56 -39.05 -2.59
C ALA A 36 19.48 -38.22 -1.87
N ALA A 37 19.19 -38.55 -0.61
CA ALA A 37 18.31 -37.73 0.22
C ALA A 37 18.95 -36.35 0.45
N PRO A 38 18.18 -35.25 0.46
CA PRO A 38 18.74 -33.92 0.73
C PRO A 38 19.30 -33.85 2.15
N ASP A 39 20.50 -33.31 2.29
CA ASP A 39 21.23 -33.21 3.55
C ASP A 39 20.45 -32.44 4.63
N ILE A 40 20.63 -32.88 5.87
CA ILE A 40 20.04 -32.26 7.06
C ILE A 40 20.70 -30.89 7.28
N VAL A 41 19.90 -29.82 7.27
CA VAL A 41 20.38 -28.44 7.45
C VAL A 41 20.86 -28.23 8.88
N VAL A 42 22.13 -27.87 9.04
CA VAL A 42 22.71 -27.44 10.32
C VAL A 42 22.23 -26.03 10.64
N LEU A 43 21.56 -25.86 11.77
CA LEU A 43 21.22 -24.54 12.33
C LEU A 43 22.51 -23.83 12.75
N SER A 44 22.97 -22.86 11.96
CA SER A 44 24.26 -22.19 12.17
C SER A 44 24.19 -20.97 13.10
N ASP A 45 23.00 -20.41 13.32
CA ASP A 45 22.80 -19.18 14.09
C ASP A 45 21.33 -19.05 14.59
N PRO A 46 21.08 -19.09 15.92
CA PRO A 46 19.74 -18.89 16.50
C PRO A 46 19.14 -17.50 16.26
N ASP A 47 19.96 -16.44 16.13
CA ASP A 47 19.46 -15.09 15.90
C ASP A 47 18.84 -14.96 14.50
N ASN A 48 19.38 -15.72 13.53
CA ASN A 48 18.91 -15.84 12.16
C ASN A 48 17.93 -17.00 11.93
N PHE A 49 17.42 -17.66 12.98
CA PHE A 49 16.35 -18.67 12.87
C PHE A 49 15.03 -18.14 13.47
N HIS A 50 14.13 -17.66 12.61
CA HIS A 50 12.86 -17.06 12.99
C HIS A 50 11.77 -18.14 13.08
N LEU A 51 11.19 -18.32 14.26
CA LEU A 51 10.19 -19.35 14.54
C LEU A 51 8.76 -18.77 14.55
N PHE A 52 7.81 -19.52 14.00
CA PHE A 52 6.39 -19.15 13.96
C PHE A 52 5.50 -20.28 14.43
N ILE A 53 4.56 -19.95 15.32
CA ILE A 53 3.60 -20.90 15.89
C ILE A 53 2.34 -20.93 15.01
N LEU A 54 1.94 -22.10 14.54
CA LEU A 54 0.74 -22.31 13.73
C LEU A 54 -0.37 -22.91 14.62
N ALA A 55 -1.27 -22.06 15.13
CA ALA A 55 -2.26 -22.42 16.15
C ALA A 55 -3.71 -22.15 15.71
N GLY A 56 -4.67 -22.78 16.40
CA GLY A 56 -6.10 -22.74 16.07
C GLY A 56 -6.62 -24.08 15.54
N GLN A 57 -7.56 -24.05 14.60
CA GLN A 57 -8.33 -25.23 14.19
C GLN A 57 -8.05 -25.71 12.75
N SER A 58 -9.02 -26.36 12.10
CA SER A 58 -8.85 -27.10 10.84
C SER A 58 -8.37 -26.25 9.67
N ASN A 59 -8.73 -24.96 9.60
CA ASN A 59 -8.26 -24.06 8.57
C ASN A 59 -6.78 -23.65 8.75
N MET A 60 -6.26 -23.52 9.98
CA MET A 60 -4.80 -23.44 10.21
C MET A 60 -4.10 -24.75 9.88
N ALA A 61 -4.70 -25.87 10.31
CA ALA A 61 -4.13 -27.20 10.09
C ALA A 61 -4.00 -27.56 8.60
N GLY A 62 -4.84 -26.96 7.76
CA GLY A 62 -4.88 -27.19 6.32
C GLY A 62 -5.77 -28.37 5.96
N ARG A 63 -6.64 -28.18 4.96
CA ARG A 63 -7.59 -29.19 4.46
C ARG A 63 -7.68 -29.22 2.93
N GLY A 64 -6.81 -28.47 2.25
CA GLY A 64 -6.72 -28.40 0.79
C GLY A 64 -6.04 -29.64 0.20
N LYS A 65 -6.41 -30.00 -1.04
CA LYS A 65 -5.81 -31.10 -1.79
C LYS A 65 -4.32 -30.82 -2.08
N VAL A 66 -3.44 -31.71 -1.62
CA VAL A 66 -1.98 -31.67 -1.84
C VAL A 66 -1.65 -32.08 -3.27
N SER A 67 -0.92 -31.22 -3.99
CA SER A 67 -0.32 -31.52 -5.30
C SER A 67 1.17 -31.89 -5.17
N ASP A 68 1.79 -32.37 -6.24
CA ASP A 68 3.24 -32.62 -6.24
C ASP A 68 4.08 -31.35 -6.20
N ALA A 69 3.50 -30.17 -6.49
CA ALA A 69 4.15 -28.88 -6.24
C ALA A 69 4.18 -28.52 -4.74
N ASP A 70 3.23 -29.03 -3.95
CA ASP A 70 3.13 -28.74 -2.52
C ASP A 70 4.09 -29.60 -1.67
N LYS A 71 4.52 -30.74 -2.22
CA LYS A 71 5.54 -31.62 -1.63
C LYS A 71 6.98 -31.14 -1.86
N LYS A 72 7.19 -30.13 -2.72
CA LYS A 72 8.53 -29.64 -3.04
C LYS A 72 9.14 -28.83 -1.89
N PRO A 73 10.41 -29.06 -1.54
CA PRO A 73 11.20 -28.21 -0.66
C PRO A 73 11.03 -26.72 -0.94
N VAL A 74 10.91 -25.93 0.13
CA VAL A 74 11.05 -24.48 0.08
C VAL A 74 12.39 -24.11 0.70
N ALA A 75 13.20 -23.34 -0.03
CA ALA A 75 14.51 -22.92 0.43
C ALA A 75 14.39 -22.06 1.71
N ARG A 76 15.25 -22.33 2.70
CA ARG A 76 15.27 -21.68 4.03
C ARG A 76 13.97 -21.81 4.85
N VAL A 77 13.10 -22.79 4.55
CA VAL A 77 11.90 -23.05 5.37
C VAL A 77 11.93 -24.47 5.92
N LEU A 78 11.87 -24.57 7.25
CA LEU A 78 11.82 -25.78 8.03
C LEU A 78 10.46 -25.90 8.74
N SER A 79 10.06 -27.12 9.09
CA SER A 79 8.90 -27.40 9.92
C SER A 79 9.21 -28.49 10.94
N LEU A 80 8.66 -28.34 12.13
CA LEU A 80 8.84 -29.25 13.26
C LEU A 80 7.93 -30.48 13.09
N ASP A 81 8.50 -31.69 13.03
CA ASP A 81 7.73 -32.93 12.90
C ASP A 81 7.02 -33.35 14.20
N GLN A 82 6.27 -34.46 14.17
CA GLN A 82 5.48 -34.91 15.32
C GLN A 82 6.38 -35.25 16.51
N GLU A 83 7.56 -35.81 16.24
CA GLU A 83 8.64 -36.17 17.16
C GLU A 83 9.49 -34.97 17.61
N GLY A 84 9.30 -33.80 16.97
CA GLY A 84 9.95 -32.55 17.31
C GLY A 84 11.36 -32.37 16.73
N ASN A 85 11.60 -32.91 15.54
CA ASN A 85 12.80 -32.67 14.73
C ASN A 85 12.48 -31.68 13.60
N TRP A 86 13.46 -30.86 13.22
CA TRP A 86 13.32 -30.00 12.05
C TRP A 86 13.45 -30.79 10.75
N ARG A 87 12.46 -30.62 9.87
CA ARG A 87 12.43 -31.14 8.50
C ARG A 87 12.30 -29.99 7.51
N VAL A 88 12.70 -30.22 6.26
CA VAL A 88 12.39 -29.31 5.15
C VAL A 88 10.87 -29.23 4.99
N ALA A 89 10.31 -28.02 4.94
CA ALA A 89 8.86 -27.84 4.91
C ALA A 89 8.23 -28.29 3.58
N ALA A 90 7.22 -29.15 3.68
CA ALA A 90 6.40 -29.68 2.59
C ALA A 90 4.98 -29.95 3.13
N ASP A 91 3.94 -29.74 2.33
CA ASP A 91 2.56 -30.02 2.77
C ASP A 91 2.27 -31.54 2.75
N PRO A 92 1.50 -32.08 3.73
CA PRO A 92 0.91 -31.37 4.87
C PRO A 92 1.92 -31.08 5.99
N LEU A 93 1.87 -29.86 6.55
CA LEU A 93 2.69 -29.47 7.70
C LEU A 93 2.18 -30.03 9.04
N HIS A 94 0.85 -30.17 9.17
CA HIS A 94 0.22 -30.64 10.41
C HIS A 94 -0.03 -32.15 10.38
N PHE A 95 0.00 -32.76 11.56
CA PHE A 95 -0.28 -34.18 11.82
C PHE A 95 -1.59 -34.39 12.62
N ASP A 96 -2.38 -33.33 12.83
CA ASP A 96 -3.75 -33.43 13.34
C ASP A 96 -4.59 -34.31 12.40
N LYS A 97 -5.44 -35.19 12.95
CA LYS A 97 -6.40 -36.01 12.18
C LYS A 97 -5.83 -36.50 10.82
N PRO A 98 -4.76 -37.33 10.79
CA PRO A 98 -3.82 -37.46 9.66
C PRO A 98 -4.38 -37.92 8.30
N ARG A 99 -5.67 -38.28 8.23
CA ARG A 99 -6.40 -38.57 6.98
C ARG A 99 -7.05 -37.34 6.35
N MET A 100 -7.01 -36.18 6.99
CA MET A 100 -7.71 -34.95 6.59
C MET A 100 -6.78 -33.75 6.34
N VAL A 101 -5.59 -33.72 6.94
CA VAL A 101 -4.58 -32.69 6.71
C VAL A 101 -4.15 -32.64 5.26
N GLY A 102 -3.81 -31.44 4.81
CA GLY A 102 -3.38 -31.18 3.44
C GLY A 102 -2.65 -29.86 3.34
N VAL A 103 -2.82 -29.15 2.21
CA VAL A 103 -2.30 -27.79 2.03
C VAL A 103 -2.89 -26.89 3.11
N GLY A 104 -2.04 -26.05 3.72
CA GLY A 104 -2.41 -25.06 4.73
C GLY A 104 -1.67 -23.73 4.54
N ILE A 105 -1.86 -22.82 5.49
CA ILE A 105 -1.41 -21.41 5.42
C ILE A 105 0.13 -21.30 5.54
N GLY A 106 0.71 -22.08 6.46
CA GLY A 106 2.08 -21.86 6.94
C GLY A 106 3.19 -21.94 5.88
N ARG A 107 3.06 -22.81 4.88
CA ARG A 107 4.13 -23.01 3.87
C ARG A 107 4.27 -21.80 2.94
N SER A 108 3.16 -21.26 2.44
CA SER A 108 3.17 -20.04 1.61
C SER A 108 3.55 -18.80 2.43
N PHE A 109 3.08 -18.70 3.68
CA PHE A 109 3.50 -17.66 4.62
C PHE A 109 5.03 -17.63 4.80
N ALA A 110 5.63 -18.75 5.19
CA ALA A 110 7.07 -18.81 5.47
C ALA A 110 7.92 -18.63 4.21
N ALA A 111 7.46 -19.15 3.07
CA ALA A 111 8.10 -18.93 1.77
C ALA A 111 8.17 -17.43 1.41
N GLU A 112 7.12 -16.66 1.70
CA GLU A 112 7.09 -15.23 1.46
C GLU A 112 7.89 -14.47 2.52
N TYR A 113 7.69 -14.76 3.80
CA TYR A 113 8.45 -14.16 4.91
C TYR A 113 9.97 -14.28 4.71
N ALA A 114 10.44 -15.44 4.27
CA ALA A 114 11.85 -15.67 3.96
C ALA A 114 12.39 -14.78 2.82
N LYS A 115 11.57 -14.40 1.82
CA LYS A 115 12.03 -13.49 0.75
C LYS A 115 12.33 -12.10 1.27
N HIS A 116 11.46 -11.59 2.16
CA HIS A 116 11.60 -10.26 2.79
C HIS A 116 12.66 -10.23 3.90
N HIS A 117 13.11 -11.40 4.35
CA HIS A 117 14.20 -11.56 5.32
C HIS A 117 15.36 -12.37 4.71
N PRO A 118 16.24 -11.76 3.90
CA PRO A 118 17.47 -12.38 3.43
C PRO A 118 18.35 -12.86 4.60
N GLY A 119 19.02 -14.00 4.44
CA GLY A 119 19.86 -14.61 5.50
C GLY A 119 19.09 -15.44 6.54
N VAL A 120 17.85 -15.07 6.86
CA VAL A 120 17.02 -15.76 7.86
C VAL A 120 16.57 -17.15 7.37
N THR A 121 16.59 -18.14 8.26
CA THR A 121 15.86 -19.40 8.11
C THR A 121 14.54 -19.30 8.88
N VAL A 122 13.46 -19.87 8.35
CA VAL A 122 12.12 -19.81 8.94
C VAL A 122 11.71 -21.19 9.46
N GLY A 123 11.36 -21.28 10.74
CA GLY A 123 10.91 -22.51 11.40
C GLY A 123 9.42 -22.47 11.70
N LEU A 124 8.65 -23.39 11.13
CA LEU A 124 7.22 -23.55 11.39
C LEU A 124 6.96 -24.58 12.49
N ILE A 125 6.23 -24.19 13.54
CA ILE A 125 5.83 -25.07 14.66
C ILE A 125 4.34 -25.41 14.50
N PRO A 126 3.98 -26.62 13.99
CA PRO A 126 2.59 -26.99 13.74
C PRO A 126 1.90 -27.39 15.06
N CYS A 127 0.87 -26.64 15.45
CA CYS A 127 0.15 -26.82 16.73
C CYS A 127 -1.38 -26.91 16.57
N ALA A 128 -1.94 -26.67 15.38
CA ALA A 128 -3.39 -26.60 15.19
C ALA A 128 -4.11 -27.95 15.42
N VAL A 129 -5.32 -27.88 15.98
CA VAL A 129 -6.15 -29.04 16.36
C VAL A 129 -7.54 -28.90 15.75
N GLY A 130 -7.85 -29.69 14.71
CA GLY A 130 -9.08 -29.53 13.93
C GLY A 130 -10.36 -29.70 14.76
N GLY A 131 -11.11 -28.61 14.92
CA GLY A 131 -12.40 -28.56 15.63
C GLY A 131 -12.33 -28.03 17.06
N SER A 132 -11.14 -27.74 17.59
CA SER A 132 -10.98 -27.15 18.93
C SER A 132 -11.66 -25.78 19.04
N ALA A 133 -12.47 -25.59 20.08
CA ALA A 133 -12.96 -24.27 20.51
C ALA A 133 -11.89 -23.55 21.36
N ILE A 134 -12.00 -22.22 21.52
CA ILE A 134 -10.99 -21.41 22.21
C ILE A 134 -10.84 -21.78 23.71
N ASP A 135 -11.87 -22.36 24.31
CA ASP A 135 -11.86 -22.87 25.70
C ASP A 135 -10.96 -24.10 25.91
N THR A 136 -10.54 -24.79 24.84
CA THR A 136 -9.53 -25.84 24.91
C THR A 136 -8.09 -25.31 24.76
N TRP A 137 -7.94 -24.02 24.43
CA TRP A 137 -6.65 -23.31 24.34
C TRP A 137 -6.29 -22.60 25.66
N GLN A 138 -6.40 -23.32 26.77
CA GLN A 138 -5.98 -22.88 28.10
C GLN A 138 -5.31 -24.03 28.88
N PRO A 139 -4.51 -23.75 29.92
CA PRO A 139 -3.84 -24.79 30.72
C PRO A 139 -4.80 -25.88 31.20
N GLY A 140 -4.49 -27.14 30.89
CA GLY A 140 -5.33 -28.31 31.21
C GLY A 140 -6.57 -28.49 30.33
N GLY A 141 -6.83 -27.60 29.37
CA GLY A 141 -7.95 -27.70 28.43
C GLY A 141 -7.85 -28.96 27.57
N PHE A 142 -8.93 -29.76 27.49
CA PHE A 142 -8.93 -31.07 26.83
C PHE A 142 -9.88 -31.13 25.64
N HIS A 143 -9.36 -31.46 24.46
CA HIS A 143 -10.17 -31.62 23.26
C HIS A 143 -10.51 -33.11 23.01
N THR A 144 -11.78 -33.45 23.27
CA THR A 144 -12.27 -34.85 23.32
C THR A 144 -12.15 -35.61 22.00
N GLN A 145 -12.30 -34.93 20.84
CA GLN A 145 -12.27 -35.61 19.53
C GLN A 145 -10.87 -36.13 19.16
N THR A 146 -9.82 -35.39 19.50
CA THR A 146 -8.42 -35.75 19.24
C THR A 146 -7.74 -36.39 20.45
N LYS A 147 -8.37 -36.32 21.63
CA LYS A 147 -7.80 -36.77 22.93
C LYS A 147 -6.47 -36.09 23.24
N SER A 148 -6.40 -34.79 22.95
CA SER A 148 -5.21 -33.95 23.07
C SER A 148 -5.50 -32.74 23.96
N HIS A 149 -4.45 -32.04 24.37
CA HIS A 149 -4.53 -30.84 25.20
C HIS A 149 -3.94 -29.66 24.40
N PRO A 150 -4.73 -28.97 23.55
CA PRO A 150 -4.19 -28.08 22.50
C PRO A 150 -3.19 -27.02 23.02
N TRP A 151 -3.47 -26.43 24.18
CA TRP A 151 -2.57 -25.49 24.84
C TRP A 151 -1.30 -26.16 25.39
N ASP A 152 -1.44 -27.23 26.16
CA ASP A 152 -0.31 -27.88 26.85
C ASP A 152 0.63 -28.58 25.85
N ASP A 153 0.07 -29.19 24.80
CA ASP A 153 0.80 -29.79 23.67
C ASP A 153 1.57 -28.73 22.87
N MET A 154 0.99 -27.54 22.67
CA MET A 154 1.64 -26.40 22.04
C MET A 154 2.77 -25.83 22.90
N GLN A 155 2.54 -25.64 24.20
CA GLN A 155 3.56 -25.15 25.14
C GLN A 155 4.75 -26.11 25.22
N ALA A 156 4.50 -27.43 25.22
CA ALA A 156 5.55 -28.44 25.18
C ALA A 156 6.41 -28.33 23.91
N ARG A 157 5.80 -28.04 22.75
CA ARG A 157 6.51 -27.82 21.47
C ARG A 157 7.36 -26.56 21.47
N ILE A 158 6.85 -25.43 21.99
CA ILE A 158 7.66 -24.20 22.17
C ILE A 158 8.88 -24.51 23.04
N LYS A 159 8.66 -25.15 24.19
CA LYS A 159 9.74 -25.52 25.12
C LYS A 159 10.77 -26.48 24.52
N GLN A 160 10.39 -27.34 23.57
CA GLN A 160 11.32 -28.24 22.88
C GLN A 160 12.26 -27.49 21.93
N VAL A 161 11.83 -26.37 21.36
CA VAL A 161 12.61 -25.55 20.41
C VAL A 161 13.23 -24.29 21.04
N ASP A 162 13.06 -24.11 22.35
CA ASP A 162 13.65 -23.00 23.11
C ASP A 162 15.19 -22.95 22.94
N GLY A 163 15.71 -21.74 22.79
CA GLY A 163 17.12 -21.47 22.47
C GLY A 163 17.62 -21.94 21.09
N GLN A 164 16.81 -22.62 20.27
CA GLN A 164 17.21 -23.02 18.92
C GLN A 164 17.05 -21.87 17.91
N GLY A 165 16.07 -21.00 18.14
CA GLY A 165 15.76 -19.82 17.33
C GLY A 165 14.82 -18.87 18.06
N THR A 166 14.57 -17.69 17.49
CA THR A 166 13.70 -16.67 18.10
C THR A 166 12.26 -16.79 17.59
N VAL A 167 11.28 -16.94 18.49
CA VAL A 167 9.85 -16.88 18.11
C VAL A 167 9.50 -15.45 17.69
N LYS A 168 9.05 -15.27 16.44
CA LYS A 168 8.70 -13.95 15.86
C LYS A 168 7.21 -13.70 15.75
N GLY A 169 6.35 -14.71 15.94
CA GLY A 169 4.91 -14.49 15.98
C GLY A 169 4.05 -15.75 16.05
N VAL A 170 2.76 -15.54 16.30
CA VAL A 170 1.72 -16.56 16.27
C VAL A 170 0.80 -16.32 15.08
N LEU A 171 0.58 -17.35 14.27
CA LEU A 171 -0.51 -17.40 13.29
C LEU A 171 -1.67 -18.16 13.92
N TRP A 172 -2.78 -17.46 14.13
CA TRP A 172 -4.01 -17.99 14.70
C TRP A 172 -5.11 -18.04 13.65
N HIS A 173 -5.77 -19.18 13.48
CA HIS A 173 -6.97 -19.29 12.64
C HIS A 173 -8.02 -20.18 13.30
N GLN A 174 -9.03 -19.55 13.88
CA GLN A 174 -10.03 -20.18 14.74
C GLN A 174 -11.26 -19.28 14.91
N GLY A 175 -12.41 -19.88 15.19
CA GLY A 175 -13.63 -19.20 15.65
C GLY A 175 -14.93 -19.89 15.20
N GLU A 176 -14.88 -20.79 14.22
CA GLU A 176 -16.07 -21.47 13.71
C GLU A 176 -16.69 -22.44 14.74
N SER A 177 -15.89 -22.99 15.66
CA SER A 177 -16.39 -23.82 16.79
C SER A 177 -17.08 -22.99 17.88
N ASP A 178 -16.71 -21.72 18.03
CA ASP A 178 -17.22 -20.80 19.06
C ASP A 178 -18.39 -19.93 18.55
N SER A 179 -18.86 -20.16 17.32
CA SER A 179 -19.92 -19.38 16.66
C SER A 179 -21.34 -19.65 17.19
N ASN A 180 -21.49 -20.04 18.46
CA ASN A 180 -22.76 -20.26 19.15
C ASN A 180 -22.78 -19.50 20.49
N SER A 181 -23.92 -18.94 20.87
CA SER A 181 -24.10 -18.33 22.21
C SER A 181 -24.00 -19.40 23.31
N PRO A 182 -23.35 -19.11 24.47
CA PRO A 182 -22.71 -17.84 24.84
C PRO A 182 -21.25 -17.71 24.37
N ALA A 183 -20.63 -18.75 23.80
CA ALA A 183 -19.22 -18.75 23.41
C ALA A 183 -18.86 -17.61 22.43
N SER A 184 -19.76 -17.24 21.53
CA SER A 184 -19.56 -16.13 20.59
C SER A 184 -19.59 -14.75 21.25
N GLU A 185 -20.23 -14.61 22.42
CA GLU A 185 -20.29 -13.37 23.20
C GLU A 185 -19.04 -13.20 24.06
N GLU A 186 -18.51 -14.30 24.60
CA GLU A 186 -17.28 -14.33 25.40
C GLU A 186 -15.99 -14.38 24.56
N TYR A 187 -16.07 -14.44 23.23
CA TYR A 187 -14.91 -14.71 22.37
C TYR A 187 -13.82 -13.62 22.45
N GLU A 188 -14.21 -12.35 22.60
CA GLU A 188 -13.26 -11.22 22.63
C GLU A 188 -12.35 -11.25 23.86
N SER A 189 -12.93 -11.47 25.06
CA SER A 189 -12.15 -11.56 26.30
C SER A 189 -11.26 -12.80 26.30
N ARG A 190 -11.81 -13.96 25.89
CA ARG A 190 -11.05 -15.22 25.77
C ARG A 190 -9.89 -15.11 24.77
N LEU A 191 -10.07 -14.41 23.65
CA LEU A 191 -9.02 -14.16 22.66
C LEU A 191 -7.96 -13.19 23.20
N THR A 192 -8.38 -12.13 23.90
CA THR A 192 -7.48 -11.17 24.55
C THR A 192 -6.58 -11.88 25.58
N ASP A 193 -7.18 -12.68 26.47
CA ASP A 193 -6.45 -13.50 27.44
C ASP A 193 -5.49 -14.50 26.77
N LEU A 194 -5.92 -15.13 25.67
CA LEU A 194 -5.10 -16.06 24.90
C LEU A 194 -3.84 -15.38 24.34
N ILE A 195 -3.98 -14.18 23.75
CA ILE A 195 -2.85 -13.41 23.20
C ILE A 195 -1.83 -13.07 24.29
N TYR A 196 -2.29 -12.57 25.45
CA TYR A 196 -1.40 -12.27 26.58
C TYR A 196 -0.72 -13.54 27.13
N ARG A 197 -1.41 -14.68 27.15
CA ARG A 197 -0.82 -15.95 27.60
C ARG A 197 0.24 -16.48 26.63
N PHE A 198 0.07 -16.30 25.32
CA PHE A 198 1.13 -16.62 24.34
C PHE A 198 2.37 -15.72 24.56
N ARG A 199 2.15 -14.43 24.81
CA ARG A 199 3.22 -13.46 25.12
C ARG A 199 3.99 -13.82 26.39
N GLU A 200 3.28 -14.21 27.45
CA GLU A 200 3.88 -14.69 28.70
C GLU A 200 4.72 -15.96 28.49
N VAL A 201 4.20 -16.96 27.78
CA VAL A 201 4.91 -18.23 27.51
C VAL A 201 6.16 -18.05 26.65
N VAL A 202 6.14 -17.12 25.70
CA VAL A 202 7.30 -16.81 24.84
C VAL A 202 8.27 -15.82 25.52
N GLY A 203 7.82 -15.07 26.53
CA GLY A 203 8.61 -14.03 27.18
C GLY A 203 8.70 -12.71 26.41
N ASP A 204 7.84 -12.50 25.41
CA ASP A 204 7.79 -11.28 24.59
C ASP A 204 6.41 -10.58 24.73
N PRO A 205 6.30 -9.48 25.49
CA PRO A 205 5.05 -8.72 25.65
C PRO A 205 4.60 -7.99 24.37
N GLN A 206 5.43 -7.99 23.33
CA GLN A 206 5.19 -7.37 22.02
C GLN A 206 5.07 -8.41 20.90
N LEU A 207 4.95 -9.71 21.23
CA LEU A 207 4.89 -10.78 20.23
C LEU A 207 3.76 -10.54 19.21
N PRO A 208 4.07 -10.46 17.90
CA PRO A 208 3.09 -10.39 16.83
C PRO A 208 2.06 -11.52 16.86
N PHE A 209 0.78 -11.17 16.73
CA PHE A 209 -0.32 -12.12 16.70
C PHE A 209 -1.22 -11.87 15.49
N LEU A 210 -1.31 -12.84 14.59
CA LEU A 210 -2.03 -12.72 13.32
C LEU A 210 -3.31 -13.55 13.36
N ILE A 211 -4.46 -12.90 13.32
CA ILE A 211 -5.79 -13.52 13.36
C ILE A 211 -6.32 -13.67 11.94
N GLY A 212 -6.63 -14.88 11.50
CA GLY A 212 -7.30 -15.10 10.23
C GLY A 212 -8.81 -15.03 10.35
N GLN A 213 -9.42 -14.27 9.45
CA GLN A 213 -10.86 -14.12 9.37
C GLN A 213 -11.56 -15.42 8.97
N LEU A 214 -12.75 -15.67 9.52
CA LEU A 214 -13.57 -16.83 9.18
C LEU A 214 -13.94 -16.87 7.69
N GLY A 215 -14.16 -18.07 7.14
CA GLY A 215 -14.57 -18.26 5.75
C GLY A 215 -15.93 -17.62 5.41
N GLN A 216 -15.95 -16.81 4.36
CA GLN A 216 -17.13 -16.14 3.79
C GLN A 216 -17.52 -16.86 2.48
N PHE A 217 -18.53 -17.74 2.54
CA PHE A 217 -18.95 -18.57 1.40
C PHE A 217 -20.42 -18.31 1.09
N ALA A 218 -20.76 -18.08 -0.19
CA ALA A 218 -22.09 -17.64 -0.61
C ALA A 218 -23.18 -18.69 -0.32
N GLU A 219 -22.81 -19.96 -0.44
CA GLU A 219 -23.62 -21.15 -0.19
C GLU A 219 -23.96 -21.33 1.30
N ARG A 220 -23.21 -20.67 2.19
CA ARG A 220 -23.41 -20.74 3.64
C ARG A 220 -23.17 -19.38 4.32
N PRO A 221 -24.13 -18.44 4.23
CA PRO A 221 -24.06 -17.14 4.87
C PRO A 221 -23.79 -17.22 6.37
N TRP A 222 -23.13 -16.20 6.92
CA TRP A 222 -22.82 -16.12 8.34
C TRP A 222 -24.07 -16.02 9.23
N THR A 223 -24.10 -16.89 10.25
CA THR A 223 -24.99 -16.78 11.41
C THR A 223 -24.59 -15.60 12.28
N ASP A 224 -25.50 -15.16 13.16
CA ASP A 224 -25.23 -14.07 14.11
C ASP A 224 -24.02 -14.38 15.01
N GLY A 225 -23.87 -15.64 15.45
CA GLY A 225 -22.71 -16.09 16.20
C GLY A 225 -21.38 -16.01 15.41
N ARG A 226 -21.39 -16.26 14.09
CA ARG A 226 -20.19 -16.03 13.24
C ARG A 226 -19.88 -14.54 13.12
N ARG A 227 -20.91 -13.69 12.95
CA ARG A 227 -20.75 -12.22 12.91
C ARG A 227 -20.22 -11.68 14.24
N ALA A 228 -20.68 -12.22 15.37
CA ALA A 228 -20.20 -11.86 16.70
C ALA A 228 -18.73 -12.24 16.92
N VAL A 229 -18.31 -13.44 16.51
CA VAL A 229 -16.90 -13.88 16.56
C VAL A 229 -16.01 -13.04 15.64
N ASP A 230 -16.42 -12.80 14.39
CA ASP A 230 -15.70 -11.93 13.46
C ASP A 230 -15.56 -10.49 14.00
N ALA A 231 -16.64 -9.92 14.53
CA ALA A 231 -16.61 -8.59 15.16
C ALA A 231 -15.74 -8.56 16.43
N ALA A 232 -15.73 -9.62 17.24
CA ALA A 232 -14.84 -9.75 18.40
C ALA A 232 -13.37 -9.77 17.99
N GLN A 233 -13.02 -10.52 16.93
CA GLN A 233 -11.67 -10.54 16.38
C GLN A 233 -11.25 -9.17 15.83
N GLN A 234 -12.14 -8.48 15.09
CA GLN A 234 -11.90 -7.13 14.58
C GLN A 234 -11.78 -6.07 15.69
N ARG A 235 -12.49 -6.21 16.81
CA ARG A 235 -12.33 -5.30 17.96
C ARG A 235 -11.03 -5.56 18.73
N THR A 236 -10.63 -6.83 18.88
CA THR A 236 -9.36 -7.20 19.54
C THR A 236 -8.16 -6.51 18.88
N THR A 237 -8.12 -6.40 17.54
CA THR A 237 -7.03 -5.70 16.84
C THR A 237 -7.02 -4.17 17.06
N ARG A 238 -8.11 -3.57 17.57
CA ARG A 238 -8.18 -2.13 17.88
C ARG A 238 -7.54 -1.77 19.23
N HIS A 239 -7.50 -2.71 20.17
CA HIS A 239 -7.04 -2.45 21.55
C HIS A 239 -5.91 -3.36 22.06
N VAL A 240 -5.59 -4.46 21.37
CA VAL A 240 -4.42 -5.30 21.68
C VAL A 240 -3.27 -4.99 20.71
N ALA A 241 -2.27 -4.23 21.18
CA ALA A 241 -1.07 -3.87 20.41
C ALA A 241 -0.46 -5.06 19.65
N ARG A 242 0.10 -4.79 18.45
CA ARG A 242 0.80 -5.78 17.60
C ARG A 242 -0.04 -7.02 17.29
N THR A 243 -1.32 -6.80 17.03
CA THR A 243 -2.27 -7.80 16.54
C THR A 243 -2.83 -7.33 15.20
N ALA A 244 -2.93 -8.20 14.20
CA ALA A 244 -3.50 -7.87 12.90
C ALA A 244 -4.52 -8.91 12.44
N MET A 245 -5.53 -8.44 11.70
CA MET A 245 -6.53 -9.29 11.04
C MET A 245 -6.07 -9.62 9.62
N VAL A 246 -6.31 -10.84 9.17
CA VAL A 246 -6.03 -11.29 7.81
C VAL A 246 -7.35 -11.65 7.14
N ALA A 247 -7.76 -10.85 6.15
CA ALA A 247 -9.08 -10.94 5.53
C ALA A 247 -9.28 -12.18 4.66
N SER A 248 -10.48 -12.76 4.72
CA SER A 248 -10.90 -13.92 3.92
C SER A 248 -11.63 -13.54 2.62
N ASP A 249 -11.75 -12.24 2.32
CA ASP A 249 -12.49 -11.73 1.16
C ASP A 249 -11.97 -12.31 -0.17
N GLY A 250 -12.89 -12.79 -1.02
CA GLY A 250 -12.58 -13.39 -2.32
C GLY A 250 -11.97 -14.81 -2.28
N LEU A 251 -11.85 -15.44 -1.11
CA LEU A 251 -11.38 -16.82 -0.97
C LEU A 251 -12.51 -17.83 -1.13
N THR A 252 -12.21 -19.02 -1.64
CA THR A 252 -13.18 -20.08 -1.98
C THR A 252 -13.02 -21.30 -1.09
N ASP A 253 -14.12 -22.00 -0.81
CA ASP A 253 -14.10 -23.28 -0.08
C ASP A 253 -13.85 -24.47 -1.02
N LYS A 254 -13.50 -25.62 -0.43
CA LYS A 254 -13.17 -26.84 -1.17
C LYS A 254 -14.38 -27.70 -1.60
N GLY A 255 -15.60 -27.18 -1.50
CA GLY A 255 -16.87 -27.90 -1.70
C GLY A 255 -17.48 -28.48 -0.41
N ASP A 256 -17.17 -27.92 0.76
CA ASP A 256 -17.77 -28.28 2.06
C ASP A 256 -18.30 -27.07 2.89
N SER A 257 -18.30 -25.88 2.28
CA SER A 257 -18.75 -24.59 2.83
C SER A 257 -18.20 -24.30 4.23
N THR A 258 -16.98 -24.78 4.50
CA THR A 258 -16.33 -24.69 5.82
C THR A 258 -14.83 -24.49 5.71
N HIS A 259 -14.15 -25.23 4.84
CA HIS A 259 -12.71 -25.21 4.68
C HIS A 259 -12.30 -24.62 3.34
N PHE A 260 -11.32 -23.73 3.37
CA PHE A 260 -10.72 -23.14 2.17
C PHE A 260 -10.09 -24.20 1.25
N ASP A 261 -10.10 -23.93 -0.06
CA ASP A 261 -9.42 -24.76 -1.05
C ASP A 261 -7.90 -24.50 -1.10
N SER A 262 -7.17 -25.24 -1.95
CA SER A 262 -5.71 -25.15 -1.98
C SER A 262 -5.19 -23.82 -2.56
N PRO A 263 -5.72 -23.27 -3.68
CA PRO A 263 -5.46 -21.90 -4.09
C PRO A 263 -5.68 -20.88 -2.96
N SER A 264 -6.84 -20.95 -2.30
CA SER A 264 -7.22 -20.00 -1.24
C SER A 264 -6.30 -20.06 -0.03
N LEU A 265 -5.90 -21.26 0.42
CA LEU A 265 -4.97 -21.41 1.56
C LEU A 265 -3.56 -20.90 1.24
N ARG A 266 -3.11 -21.00 -0.01
CA ARG A 266 -1.82 -20.42 -0.44
C ARG A 266 -1.89 -18.90 -0.50
N GLU A 267 -2.98 -18.34 -1.05
CA GLU A 267 -3.24 -16.89 -1.04
C GLU A 267 -3.36 -16.36 0.39
N PHE A 268 -4.04 -17.07 1.29
CA PHE A 268 -4.11 -16.71 2.69
C PHE A 268 -2.71 -16.63 3.31
N GLY A 269 -1.81 -17.58 3.00
CA GLY A 269 -0.41 -17.54 3.42
C GLY A 269 0.31 -16.26 2.99
N PHE A 270 0.08 -15.76 1.77
CA PHE A 270 0.62 -14.47 1.32
C PHE A 270 0.01 -13.29 2.09
N ARG A 271 -1.30 -13.30 2.36
CA ARG A 271 -1.98 -12.27 3.17
C ARG A 271 -1.49 -12.24 4.62
N TYR A 272 -1.22 -13.40 5.23
CA TYR A 272 -0.59 -13.49 6.54
C TYR A 272 0.83 -12.91 6.52
N ALA A 273 1.59 -13.09 5.44
CA ALA A 273 2.93 -12.50 5.30
C ALA A 273 2.86 -10.97 5.16
N ALA A 274 1.89 -10.44 4.41
CA ALA A 274 1.63 -9.00 4.34
C ALA A 274 1.21 -8.42 5.71
N ALA A 275 0.33 -9.10 6.45
CA ALA A 275 -0.05 -8.68 7.80
C ALA A 275 1.13 -8.71 8.80
N MET A 276 2.08 -9.65 8.63
CA MET A 276 3.34 -9.64 9.39
C MET A 276 4.20 -8.42 9.03
N GLN A 277 4.38 -8.12 7.74
CA GLN A 277 5.11 -6.94 7.27
C GLN A 277 4.49 -5.63 7.79
N TRP A 278 3.16 -5.55 7.85
CA TRP A 278 2.47 -4.43 8.49
C TRP A 278 2.90 -4.28 9.96
N ILE A 279 2.79 -5.34 10.78
CA ILE A 279 3.22 -5.29 12.19
C ILE A 279 4.71 -4.94 12.32
N GLU A 280 5.57 -5.45 11.44
CA GLU A 280 7.01 -5.12 11.41
C GLU A 280 7.25 -3.66 11.01
N SER A 281 6.41 -3.06 10.16
CA SER A 281 6.47 -1.64 9.80
C SER A 281 6.05 -0.70 10.94
N LEU A 282 5.18 -1.17 11.86
CA LEU A 282 4.78 -0.41 13.05
C LEU A 282 5.93 -0.23 14.06
N ILE A 283 7.03 -0.97 13.95
CA ILE A 283 8.19 -0.81 14.85
C ILE A 283 8.88 0.54 14.56
N PRO A 284 9.20 1.36 15.59
CA PRO A 284 10.00 2.56 15.40
C PRO A 284 11.32 2.28 14.68
N ARG A 285 11.61 3.06 13.63
CA ARG A 285 12.90 3.07 12.93
C ARG A 285 13.97 3.81 13.73
N HIS A 286 13.55 4.78 14.54
CA HIS A 286 14.45 5.52 15.43
C HIS A 286 13.71 6.01 16.69
N THR A 287 14.45 6.16 17.78
CA THR A 287 13.93 6.56 19.10
C THR A 287 14.84 7.61 19.73
N PHE A 288 14.37 8.85 19.80
CA PHE A 288 15.01 9.97 20.49
C PHE A 288 14.68 9.90 21.99
N ALA A 289 15.35 9.01 22.70
CA ALA A 289 15.18 8.85 24.15
C ALA A 289 15.79 10.04 24.93
N PRO A 290 15.21 10.42 26.09
CA PRO A 290 15.81 11.39 26.99
C PRO A 290 17.11 10.84 27.60
N GLY A 291 17.98 11.74 28.05
CA GLY A 291 19.31 11.42 28.58
C GLY A 291 19.83 12.45 29.58
N LYS A 292 21.11 12.32 29.95
CA LYS A 292 21.76 13.23 30.90
C LYS A 292 21.87 14.65 30.32
N GLY A 293 21.14 15.61 30.89
CA GLY A 293 21.03 16.97 30.34
C GLY A 293 20.07 17.08 29.15
N ASN A 294 19.19 16.10 28.97
CA ASN A 294 18.10 16.12 28.01
C ASN A 294 16.88 15.37 28.62
N PRO A 295 16.05 16.03 29.46
CA PRO A 295 14.94 15.36 30.13
C PRO A 295 13.72 15.05 29.22
N ARG A 296 13.65 15.58 28.00
CA ARG A 296 12.54 15.36 27.06
C ARG A 296 12.96 15.70 25.63
N ASN A 297 12.80 14.76 24.71
CA ASN A 297 12.64 15.06 23.29
C ASN A 297 11.14 15.04 22.98
N SER A 298 10.67 16.05 22.26
CA SER A 298 9.24 16.28 22.06
C SER A 298 8.92 16.33 20.57
N GLU A 299 7.95 17.17 20.19
CA GLU A 299 7.51 17.38 18.84
C GLU A 299 8.61 17.90 17.91
N GLY A 300 8.43 17.65 16.62
CA GLY A 300 9.33 18.09 15.56
C GLY A 300 8.62 18.11 14.22
N ASP A 301 9.38 18.26 13.14
CA ASP A 301 8.88 18.18 11.76
C ASP A 301 9.99 17.77 10.79
N PHE A 302 9.63 17.44 9.54
CA PHE A 302 10.52 16.97 8.49
C PHE A 302 10.65 17.95 7.32
N VAL A 303 11.72 17.82 6.53
CA VAL A 303 11.75 18.31 5.15
C VAL A 303 12.71 17.48 4.29
N ARG A 304 12.27 17.09 3.10
CA ARG A 304 13.15 16.52 2.06
C ARG A 304 14.09 17.60 1.48
N LEU A 305 15.39 17.31 1.47
CA LEU A 305 16.44 18.10 0.84
C LEU A 305 16.55 17.80 -0.67
N ALA A 306 17.10 18.74 -1.43
CA ALA A 306 17.21 18.65 -2.89
C ALA A 306 18.11 17.49 -3.39
N ASP A 307 19.00 16.97 -2.53
CA ASP A 307 19.81 15.78 -2.80
C ASP A 307 19.15 14.45 -2.38
N GLY A 308 17.89 14.51 -1.92
CA GLY A 308 17.09 13.35 -1.53
C GLY A 308 17.19 12.97 -0.05
N ARG A 309 18.13 13.54 0.71
CA ARG A 309 18.20 13.35 2.18
C ARG A 309 16.97 13.95 2.86
N ILE A 310 16.64 13.46 4.06
CA ILE A 310 15.57 14.03 4.90
C ILE A 310 16.18 14.66 6.13
N LEU A 311 15.81 15.91 6.40
CA LEU A 311 16.09 16.59 7.65
C LEU A 311 14.88 16.42 8.58
N TYR A 312 15.10 16.01 9.83
CA TYR A 312 14.12 16.06 10.92
C TYR A 312 14.60 17.07 11.95
N VAL A 313 13.76 18.01 12.37
CA VAL A 313 14.09 19.03 13.40
C VAL A 313 13.08 18.95 14.54
N TYR A 314 13.55 18.86 15.78
CA TYR A 314 12.71 18.63 16.96
C TYR A 314 13.11 19.47 18.18
N SER A 315 12.15 19.64 19.09
CA SER A 315 12.33 20.31 20.38
C SER A 315 13.08 19.40 21.36
N ARG A 316 14.34 19.74 21.64
CA ARG A 316 15.22 19.02 22.58
C ARG A 316 15.32 19.81 23.89
N PHE A 317 14.64 19.37 24.93
CA PHE A 317 14.61 20.06 26.22
C PHE A 317 15.92 19.89 26.98
N GLU A 318 16.23 20.84 27.87
CA GLU A 318 17.53 20.96 28.54
C GLU A 318 17.37 21.07 30.07
N SER A 319 16.43 21.91 30.54
CA SER A 319 16.29 22.24 31.97
C SER A 319 15.15 21.55 32.71
N GLY A 320 14.22 20.90 31.99
CA GLY A 320 13.07 20.21 32.57
C GLY A 320 12.14 19.63 31.49
N SER A 321 11.10 18.90 31.89
CA SER A 321 10.18 18.22 30.97
C SER A 321 8.83 18.94 30.73
N GLY A 322 8.57 20.07 31.39
CA GLY A 322 7.35 20.86 31.19
C GLY A 322 7.50 21.91 30.07
N ASP A 323 6.39 22.34 29.47
CA ASP A 323 6.35 23.20 28.26
C ASP A 323 6.89 24.64 28.44
N HIS A 324 7.44 24.95 29.62
CA HIS A 324 8.10 26.22 29.97
C HIS A 324 9.61 26.06 30.25
N ALA A 325 10.13 24.84 30.24
CA ALA A 325 11.56 24.59 30.39
C ALA A 325 12.33 24.96 29.11
N SER A 326 13.62 25.24 29.24
CA SER A 326 14.51 25.54 28.11
C SER A 326 14.57 24.35 27.18
N ALA A 327 14.43 24.59 25.88
CA ALA A 327 14.75 23.66 24.81
C ALA A 327 15.53 24.37 23.71
N THR A 328 16.24 23.57 22.94
CA THR A 328 16.96 23.95 21.73
C THR A 328 16.36 23.18 20.56
N LEU A 329 16.24 23.80 19.39
CA LEU A 329 15.82 23.08 18.17
C LEU A 329 17.04 22.33 17.61
N THR A 330 16.92 21.02 17.49
CA THR A 330 18.01 20.10 17.10
C THR A 330 17.60 19.28 15.90
N SER A 331 18.53 18.98 15.00
CA SER A 331 18.26 18.18 13.80
C SER A 331 18.89 16.79 13.80
N ARG A 332 18.34 15.94 12.92
CA ARG A 332 18.91 14.71 12.40
C ARG A 332 18.75 14.64 10.89
N ILE A 333 19.61 13.86 10.25
CA ILE A 333 19.56 13.61 8.81
C ILE A 333 19.45 12.10 8.56
N SER A 334 18.64 11.75 7.56
CA SER A 334 18.61 10.42 6.94
C SER A 334 18.99 10.53 5.47
N ASP A 335 19.80 9.59 4.98
CA ASP A 335 20.23 9.46 3.58
C ASP A 335 19.69 8.18 2.88
N ASP A 336 18.88 7.38 3.58
CA ASP A 336 18.28 6.12 3.12
C ASP A 336 16.73 6.16 3.07
N GLY A 337 16.17 7.37 2.97
CA GLY A 337 14.73 7.58 2.91
C GLY A 337 14.02 7.40 4.26
N GLY A 338 14.69 7.65 5.38
CA GLY A 338 14.14 7.54 6.74
C GLY A 338 14.15 6.14 7.33
N ALA A 339 14.96 5.21 6.80
CA ALA A 339 15.15 3.88 7.37
C ALA A 339 16.17 3.89 8.53
N SER A 340 17.18 4.75 8.46
CA SER A 340 18.12 5.08 9.54
C SER A 340 18.38 6.59 9.61
N TRP A 341 19.01 7.04 10.69
CA TRP A 341 19.22 8.45 11.02
C TRP A 341 20.62 8.65 11.63
N SER A 342 21.19 9.84 11.47
CA SER A 342 22.50 10.19 12.05
C SER A 342 22.52 10.09 13.59
N GLU A 343 23.67 9.83 14.17
CA GLU A 343 23.81 9.71 15.63
C GLU A 343 23.86 11.08 16.34
N ASP A 344 24.49 12.09 15.72
CA ASP A 344 24.84 13.36 16.38
C ASP A 344 23.71 14.42 16.38
N ASP A 345 23.55 15.09 17.53
CA ASP A 345 22.73 16.30 17.69
C ASP A 345 23.39 17.49 16.98
N ILE A 346 22.74 18.05 15.94
CA ILE A 346 23.14 19.34 15.34
C ILE A 346 22.15 20.42 15.78
N THR A 347 22.62 21.45 16.48
CA THR A 347 21.80 22.60 16.87
C THR A 347 21.40 23.42 15.64
N VAL A 348 20.09 23.62 15.46
CA VAL A 348 19.51 24.46 14.41
C VAL A 348 19.22 25.87 14.94
N VAL A 349 18.54 25.95 16.10
CA VAL A 349 18.25 27.20 16.81
C VAL A 349 18.46 26.96 18.30
N ALA A 350 19.49 27.58 18.88
CA ALA A 350 19.68 27.61 20.33
C ALA A 350 18.54 28.41 20.99
N ASN A 351 18.27 28.20 22.29
CA ASN A 351 17.22 28.95 22.96
C ASN A 351 17.45 30.47 22.90
N GLU A 352 16.59 31.15 22.14
CA GLU A 352 16.57 32.60 21.92
C GLU A 352 15.33 33.27 22.53
N GLY A 353 14.46 32.50 23.19
CA GLY A 353 13.38 33.02 24.02
C GLY A 353 13.82 33.16 25.48
N GLU A 354 13.15 34.00 26.26
CA GLU A 354 13.43 34.10 27.70
C GLU A 354 13.03 32.82 28.48
N MET A 355 12.17 31.97 27.89
CA MET A 355 11.83 30.65 28.42
C MET A 355 12.25 29.50 27.49
N ASN A 356 11.76 29.49 26.25
CA ASN A 356 11.78 28.29 25.41
C ASN A 356 11.69 28.60 23.89
N VAL A 357 12.20 27.69 23.05
CA VAL A 357 11.88 27.57 21.61
C VAL A 357 11.40 26.16 21.30
N MET A 358 10.23 26.02 20.67
CA MET A 358 9.57 24.71 20.49
C MET A 358 8.54 24.69 19.34
N SER A 359 7.82 23.58 19.15
CA SER A 359 6.72 23.43 18.18
C SER A 359 7.11 23.75 16.74
N VAL A 360 8.06 22.96 16.22
CA VAL A 360 8.61 23.07 14.86
C VAL A 360 7.54 22.83 13.80
N SER A 361 7.45 23.67 12.77
CA SER A 361 6.98 23.24 11.45
C SER A 361 8.03 23.53 10.39
N LEU A 362 8.14 22.69 9.36
CA LEU A 362 9.06 22.85 8.24
C LEU A 362 8.27 22.83 6.93
N LEU A 363 8.67 23.66 5.97
CA LEU A 363 7.99 23.72 4.68
C LEU A 363 8.96 24.08 3.56
N ARG A 364 9.06 23.24 2.53
CA ARG A 364 9.71 23.63 1.27
C ARG A 364 8.76 24.52 0.49
N LEU A 365 9.13 25.78 0.34
CA LEU A 365 8.37 26.80 -0.37
C LEU A 365 8.62 26.72 -1.88
N ALA A 366 7.68 27.22 -2.67
CA ALA A 366 7.90 27.55 -4.07
C ALA A 366 9.18 28.41 -4.26
N LYS A 367 10.01 28.05 -5.26
CA LYS A 367 11.40 28.51 -5.49
C LYS A 367 12.44 27.92 -4.51
N ASP A 368 12.20 26.70 -4.02
CA ASP A 368 13.18 25.84 -3.33
C ASP A 368 13.80 26.39 -2.05
N ARG A 369 13.20 27.42 -1.44
CA ARG A 369 13.57 27.89 -0.09
C ARG A 369 12.91 26.99 0.96
N ILE A 370 13.61 26.69 2.04
CA ILE A 370 13.03 26.00 3.19
C ILE A 370 12.64 27.05 4.23
N ALA A 371 11.43 26.97 4.77
CA ALA A 371 10.96 27.75 5.91
C ALA A 371 10.94 26.88 7.17
N LEU A 372 11.46 27.41 8.27
CA LEU A 372 11.43 26.84 9.62
C LEU A 372 10.58 27.74 10.51
N PHE A 373 9.44 27.21 10.94
CA PHE A 373 8.51 27.85 11.87
C PHE A 373 8.71 27.26 13.27
N TYR A 374 8.68 28.10 14.30
CA TYR A 374 8.72 27.66 15.70
C TYR A 374 8.11 28.70 16.62
N LEU A 375 7.63 28.27 17.79
CA LEU A 375 7.24 29.16 18.87
C LEU A 375 8.49 29.70 19.59
N ARG A 376 8.59 31.02 19.71
CA ARG A 376 9.50 31.70 20.63
C ARG A 376 8.72 32.18 21.85
N LYS A 377 9.12 31.70 23.03
CA LYS A 377 8.40 31.90 24.29
C LYS A 377 9.23 32.73 25.26
N ASN A 378 8.78 33.96 25.50
CA ASN A 378 9.40 34.90 26.42
C ASN A 378 8.66 34.93 27.77
N SER A 379 7.33 34.85 27.75
CA SER A 379 6.53 34.85 28.98
C SER A 379 5.17 34.15 28.81
N GLU A 380 4.32 34.21 29.84
CA GLU A 380 2.91 33.80 29.74
C GLU A 380 2.03 34.81 28.96
N THR A 381 2.56 35.97 28.55
CA THR A 381 1.87 36.99 27.75
C THR A 381 2.58 37.34 26.44
N ASP A 382 3.77 36.78 26.19
CA ASP A 382 4.50 36.87 24.91
C ASP A 382 5.07 35.48 24.56
N CYS A 383 4.32 34.76 23.73
CA CYS A 383 4.72 33.52 23.10
C CYS A 383 4.20 33.58 21.66
N ARG A 384 5.10 33.80 20.71
CA ARG A 384 4.74 34.08 19.31
C ARG A 384 5.44 33.09 18.37
N PRO A 385 4.76 32.58 17.33
CA PRO A 385 5.43 31.87 16.26
C PRO A 385 6.25 32.82 15.39
N VAL A 386 7.47 32.40 15.07
CA VAL A 386 8.39 33.08 14.15
C VAL A 386 8.73 32.15 12.98
N VAL A 387 9.24 32.73 11.89
CA VAL A 387 9.76 31.99 10.73
C VAL A 387 11.19 32.40 10.39
N ARG A 388 12.04 31.43 10.09
CA ARG A 388 13.38 31.60 9.48
C ARG A 388 13.41 30.91 8.12
N PHE A 389 14.27 31.39 7.21
CA PHE A 389 14.41 30.83 5.86
C PHE A 389 15.83 30.35 5.58
N SER A 390 15.96 29.20 4.93
CA SER A 390 17.19 28.74 4.28
C SER A 390 17.04 28.84 2.76
N SER A 391 18.15 29.11 2.07
CA SER A 391 18.28 29.06 0.60
C SER A 391 19.50 28.23 0.17
N ASP A 392 20.00 27.40 1.08
CA ASP A 392 21.22 26.59 0.95
C ASP A 392 21.02 25.18 1.55
N GLU A 393 19.80 24.64 1.41
CA GLU A 393 19.43 23.30 1.88
C GLU A 393 19.68 23.08 3.39
N ALA A 394 19.13 24.01 4.20
CA ALA A 394 19.15 24.01 5.66
C ALA A 394 20.54 24.15 6.32
N GLN A 395 21.58 24.54 5.56
CA GLN A 395 22.92 24.81 6.09
C GLN A 395 22.98 26.11 6.91
N THR A 396 22.28 27.16 6.45
CA THR A 396 22.13 28.43 7.19
C THR A 396 20.68 28.91 7.19
N TRP A 397 20.35 29.74 8.19
CA TRP A 397 19.01 30.26 8.42
C TRP A 397 19.05 31.78 8.57
N SER A 398 18.08 32.48 7.97
CA SER A 398 17.88 33.91 8.14
C SER A 398 17.60 34.27 9.60
N GLU A 399 17.70 35.56 9.94
CA GLU A 399 17.07 36.11 11.15
C GLU A 399 15.57 35.81 11.21
N PRO A 400 14.98 35.75 12.42
CA PRO A 400 13.59 35.33 12.59
C PRO A 400 12.64 36.49 12.26
N THR A 401 11.60 36.17 11.49
CA THR A 401 10.48 37.08 11.18
C THR A 401 9.29 36.73 12.07
N GLU A 402 8.75 37.70 12.79
CA GLU A 402 7.53 37.51 13.61
C GLU A 402 6.31 37.28 12.71
N ILE A 403 5.52 36.25 13.01
CA ILE A 403 4.23 36.01 12.34
C ILE A 403 3.12 36.87 12.96
N ILE A 404 3.26 37.17 14.26
CA ILE A 404 2.32 37.99 15.02
C ILE A 404 2.91 39.41 15.17
N PRO A 405 2.28 40.46 14.60
CA PRO A 405 2.71 41.84 14.74
C PRO A 405 2.89 42.29 16.20
N ASP A 406 3.79 43.25 16.43
CA ASP A 406 4.11 43.75 17.78
C ASP A 406 2.94 44.47 18.48
N ASP A 407 1.93 44.95 17.74
CA ASP A 407 0.68 45.49 18.28
C ASP A 407 -0.37 44.40 18.60
N GLU A 408 -0.08 43.13 18.30
CA GLU A 408 -0.94 41.96 18.55
C GLU A 408 -0.31 40.94 19.53
N ILE A 409 0.72 41.33 20.30
CA ILE A 409 1.45 40.48 21.27
C ILE A 409 0.50 39.72 22.20
N GLY A 410 0.82 38.44 22.43
CA GLY A 410 0.06 37.53 23.26
C GLY A 410 0.72 36.16 23.38
N TYR A 411 0.06 35.26 24.09
CA TYR A 411 0.39 33.85 24.15
C TYR A 411 -0.36 33.08 23.05
N TYR A 412 0.31 32.91 21.92
CA TYR A 412 -0.16 32.14 20.78
C TYR A 412 0.48 30.76 20.76
N VAL A 413 -0.32 29.75 20.43
CA VAL A 413 0.13 28.38 20.16
C VAL A 413 -0.07 28.09 18.67
N LEU A 414 1.04 27.89 17.97
CA LEU A 414 1.15 27.18 16.69
C LEU A 414 1.65 25.77 17.05
N ASN A 415 0.88 24.73 16.73
CA ASN A 415 1.34 23.36 16.97
C ASN A 415 2.38 22.96 15.91
N ASN A 416 3.19 21.94 16.18
CA ASN A 416 4.12 21.38 15.21
C ASN A 416 3.38 20.84 13.96
N ASP A 417 4.05 20.84 12.80
CA ASP A 417 3.51 20.25 11.56
C ASP A 417 2.17 20.92 11.10
N ARG A 418 2.05 22.26 11.14
CA ARG A 418 0.74 22.94 10.85
C ARG A 418 0.75 24.02 9.77
N VAL A 419 1.90 24.44 9.26
CA VAL A 419 1.98 25.56 8.32
C VAL A 419 1.97 25.05 6.88
N ILE A 420 0.99 25.47 6.09
CA ILE A 420 0.84 25.05 4.68
C ILE A 420 1.08 26.19 3.70
N GLN A 421 1.52 25.85 2.48
CA GLN A 421 1.45 26.72 1.31
C GLN A 421 0.28 26.28 0.43
N LEU A 422 -0.65 27.20 0.15
CA LEU A 422 -1.75 26.99 -0.77
C LEU A 422 -1.24 26.92 -2.22
N ILE A 423 -2.02 26.31 -3.12
CA ILE A 423 -1.78 26.33 -4.58
C ILE A 423 -1.63 27.76 -5.13
N SER A 424 -2.26 28.76 -4.50
CA SER A 424 -2.11 30.18 -4.84
C SER A 424 -0.77 30.80 -4.45
N GLY A 425 0.08 30.09 -3.71
CA GLY A 425 1.36 30.55 -3.16
C GLY A 425 1.26 31.18 -1.76
N ARG A 426 0.04 31.49 -1.28
CA ARG A 426 -0.21 32.02 0.08
C ARG A 426 0.21 31.01 1.15
N LEU A 427 0.87 31.48 2.21
CA LEU A 427 1.14 30.69 3.41
C LEU A 427 0.01 30.85 4.42
N ILE A 428 -0.36 29.78 5.14
CA ILE A 428 -1.35 29.78 6.22
C ILE A 428 -0.71 29.18 7.49
N ALA A 429 -0.65 29.97 8.57
CA ALA A 429 -0.21 29.56 9.90
C ALA A 429 -1.41 29.57 10.87
N PRO A 430 -1.97 28.42 11.25
CA PRO A 430 -3.10 28.34 12.19
C PRO A 430 -2.64 28.48 13.64
N VAL A 431 -3.35 29.29 14.44
CA VAL A 431 -2.95 29.64 15.81
C VAL A 431 -4.12 29.62 16.80
N ALA A 432 -3.81 29.33 18.07
CA ALA A 432 -4.72 29.52 19.20
C ALA A 432 -4.17 30.59 20.17
N LEU A 433 -4.95 31.65 20.43
CA LEU A 433 -4.61 32.70 21.40
C LEU A 433 -5.18 32.36 22.79
N HIS A 434 -4.33 32.42 23.81
CA HIS A 434 -4.68 32.12 25.21
C HIS A 434 -4.59 33.30 26.18
N ARG A 435 -3.71 34.27 25.94
CA ARG A 435 -3.57 35.43 26.83
C ARG A 435 -3.00 36.62 26.07
N THR A 436 -3.37 37.82 26.46
CA THR A 436 -2.74 39.08 26.00
C THR A 436 -2.20 39.87 27.20
N PRO A 437 -1.26 40.82 27.01
CA PRO A 437 -0.68 41.58 28.11
C PRO A 437 -1.67 42.40 28.97
N ASP A 438 -2.86 42.69 28.45
CA ASP A 438 -3.97 43.37 29.14
C ASP A 438 -4.88 42.44 29.97
N GLN A 439 -4.63 41.12 29.96
CA GLN A 439 -5.44 40.13 30.67
C GLN A 439 -4.79 39.63 31.96
N ASP A 440 -5.46 39.88 33.09
CA ASP A 440 -5.06 39.39 34.42
C ASP A 440 -4.89 37.87 34.47
N GLU A 441 -5.78 37.11 33.80
CA GLU A 441 -5.78 35.63 33.78
C GLU A 441 -5.71 35.06 32.36
N ALA A 442 -5.17 33.84 32.24
CA ALA A 442 -5.08 33.12 30.97
C ALA A 442 -6.40 32.42 30.59
N ASP A 443 -6.80 32.56 29.34
CA ASP A 443 -7.97 31.93 28.74
C ASP A 443 -7.62 30.59 28.10
N TRP A 444 -7.51 29.55 28.93
CA TRP A 444 -7.17 28.20 28.48
C TRP A 444 -8.25 27.52 27.60
N HIS A 445 -9.43 28.11 27.43
CA HIS A 445 -10.37 27.64 26.40
C HIS A 445 -9.96 28.11 25.00
N GLY A 446 -9.20 29.20 24.88
CA GLY A 446 -8.59 29.66 23.64
C GLY A 446 -9.54 30.35 22.65
N LYS A 447 -8.93 30.99 21.66
CA LYS A 447 -9.58 31.50 20.43
C LYS A 447 -8.72 31.10 19.25
N VAL A 448 -9.30 30.42 18.25
CA VAL A 448 -8.57 29.90 17.09
C VAL A 448 -8.73 30.80 15.86
N GLY A 449 -7.79 30.73 14.94
CA GLY A 449 -7.81 31.39 13.64
C GLY A 449 -6.51 31.18 12.89
N CYS A 450 -6.19 32.05 11.93
CA CYS A 450 -4.95 31.95 11.16
C CYS A 450 -4.26 33.30 11.03
N TYR A 451 -2.96 33.25 10.78
CA TYR A 451 -2.23 34.30 10.08
C TYR A 451 -1.86 33.80 8.67
N PHE A 452 -1.78 34.69 7.71
CA PHE A 452 -1.43 34.36 6.33
C PHE A 452 -0.43 35.35 5.73
N SER A 453 0.35 34.88 4.76
CA SER A 453 1.36 35.68 4.06
C SER A 453 1.23 35.48 2.55
N ASP A 454 1.16 36.59 1.81
CA ASP A 454 1.08 36.63 0.34
C ASP A 454 2.44 36.97 -0.32
N ASP A 455 3.47 37.26 0.46
CA ASP A 455 4.80 37.69 -0.01
C ASP A 455 5.92 36.64 0.24
N GLY A 456 5.51 35.40 0.54
CA GLY A 456 6.44 34.29 0.80
C GLY A 456 7.06 34.32 2.19
N GLY A 457 6.30 34.82 3.17
CA GLY A 457 6.61 34.77 4.61
C GLY A 457 7.34 36.01 5.16
N ILE A 458 7.43 37.10 4.39
CA ILE A 458 8.13 38.33 4.78
C ILE A 458 7.22 39.20 5.67
N SER A 459 5.92 39.26 5.36
CA SER A 459 4.91 39.90 6.19
C SER A 459 3.67 39.02 6.35
N TRP A 460 2.96 39.23 7.46
CA TRP A 460 1.85 38.37 7.90
C TRP A 460 0.64 39.20 8.30
N HIS A 461 -0.55 38.68 8.01
CA HIS A 461 -1.83 39.30 8.29
C HIS A 461 -2.76 38.30 8.97
N ARG A 462 -3.47 38.73 10.01
CA ARG A 462 -4.45 37.89 10.71
C ARG A 462 -5.71 37.67 9.88
N SER A 463 -6.34 36.51 10.04
CA SER A 463 -7.75 36.30 9.67
C SER A 463 -8.64 37.35 10.34
N ARG A 464 -9.82 37.61 9.76
CA ARG A 464 -10.73 38.70 10.18
C ARG A 464 -11.05 38.69 11.69
N ALA A 465 -11.07 37.51 12.30
CA ALA A 465 -11.13 37.33 13.75
C ALA A 465 -10.35 36.07 14.17
N LEU A 466 -10.01 36.02 15.46
CA LEU A 466 -9.79 34.78 16.20
C LEU A 466 -11.07 34.50 17.01
N PHE A 467 -11.60 33.28 16.95
CA PHE A 467 -12.95 32.95 17.42
C PHE A 467 -12.95 31.81 18.45
N PRO A 468 -13.82 31.86 19.48
CA PRO A 468 -13.95 30.79 20.46
C PRO A 468 -14.75 29.61 19.88
N GLY A 469 -14.56 28.42 20.45
CA GLY A 469 -15.44 27.27 20.21
C GLY A 469 -16.67 27.27 21.10
N THR A 470 -17.78 26.75 20.57
CA THR A 470 -19.01 26.45 21.31
C THR A 470 -19.57 25.08 20.92
N ASN A 471 -20.18 24.35 21.87
CA ASN A 471 -20.93 23.13 21.58
C ASN A 471 -22.36 23.45 21.07
N ALA A 472 -23.16 22.41 20.82
CA ALA A 472 -24.53 22.52 20.33
C ALA A 472 -25.48 23.31 21.27
N ASP A 473 -25.21 23.30 22.59
CA ASP A 473 -25.97 24.04 23.60
C ASP A 473 -25.53 25.52 23.71
N GLY A 474 -24.60 25.97 22.86
CA GLY A 474 -24.01 27.31 22.91
C GLY A 474 -23.03 27.52 24.07
N GLN A 475 -22.69 26.47 24.82
CA GLN A 475 -21.69 26.55 25.88
C GLN A 475 -20.30 26.62 25.26
N ARG A 476 -19.42 27.43 25.87
CA ARG A 476 -18.04 27.55 25.43
C ARG A 476 -17.26 26.25 25.68
N ILE A 477 -16.48 25.82 24.71
CA ILE A 477 -15.60 24.64 24.79
C ILE A 477 -14.14 25.05 24.66
N MET A 478 -13.23 24.12 24.98
CA MET A 478 -11.82 24.32 24.68
C MET A 478 -11.57 24.14 23.18
N ALA A 479 -10.81 25.05 22.57
CA ALA A 479 -10.42 25.07 21.17
C ALA A 479 -8.94 25.45 21.07
N GLN A 480 -8.08 24.48 20.76
CA GLN A 480 -6.62 24.60 20.79
C GLN A 480 -5.97 23.90 19.59
N GLU A 481 -4.66 24.15 19.40
CA GLU A 481 -3.78 23.41 18.46
C GLU A 481 -4.42 23.17 17.07
N PRO A 482 -4.95 24.22 16.40
CA PRO A 482 -5.60 24.04 15.10
C PRO A 482 -4.60 23.64 14.01
N GLY A 483 -5.08 22.88 13.03
CA GLY A 483 -4.40 22.64 11.75
C GLY A 483 -5.29 22.98 10.57
N VAL A 484 -4.71 23.15 9.38
CA VAL A 484 -5.43 23.52 8.16
C VAL A 484 -4.93 22.70 6.97
N VAL A 485 -5.85 22.29 6.10
CA VAL A 485 -5.55 21.66 4.80
C VAL A 485 -6.40 22.29 3.69
N GLN A 486 -5.84 22.43 2.49
CA GLN A 486 -6.57 22.87 1.31
C GLN A 486 -7.32 21.70 0.68
N ARG A 487 -8.63 21.85 0.46
CA ARG A 487 -9.52 20.89 -0.22
C ARG A 487 -9.40 21.04 -1.75
N ARG A 488 -9.78 20.02 -2.53
CA ARG A 488 -9.67 19.99 -4.00
C ARG A 488 -10.51 21.08 -4.68
N ASP A 489 -11.61 21.50 -4.06
CA ASP A 489 -12.45 22.63 -4.49
C ASP A 489 -11.84 24.03 -4.20
N GLY A 490 -10.62 24.07 -3.62
CA GLY A 490 -9.90 25.29 -3.28
C GLY A 490 -10.28 25.90 -1.93
N SER A 491 -11.33 25.41 -1.26
CA SER A 491 -11.66 25.80 0.11
C SER A 491 -10.65 25.24 1.13
N LEU A 492 -10.62 25.80 2.34
CA LEU A 492 -9.76 25.31 3.42
C LEU A 492 -10.61 24.64 4.51
N LEU A 493 -10.13 23.50 4.99
CA LEU A 493 -10.62 22.81 6.19
C LEU A 493 -9.65 23.08 7.33
N MET A 494 -10.16 23.65 8.42
CA MET A 494 -9.47 23.70 9.71
C MET A 494 -10.00 22.58 10.60
N TRP A 495 -9.13 21.82 11.26
CA TRP A 495 -9.47 20.95 12.38
C TRP A 495 -8.88 21.49 13.69
N VAL A 496 -9.51 21.20 14.81
CA VAL A 496 -9.23 21.82 16.12
C VAL A 496 -9.36 20.80 17.25
N ARG A 497 -8.33 20.72 18.09
CA ARG A 497 -8.36 19.95 19.34
C ARG A 497 -9.34 20.59 20.32
N THR A 498 -10.18 19.77 20.94
CA THR A 498 -11.13 20.23 21.96
C THR A 498 -11.07 19.40 23.24
N ASP A 499 -11.96 19.72 24.18
CA ASP A 499 -12.28 18.87 25.33
C ASP A 499 -13.62 18.14 25.23
N GLN A 500 -14.23 18.17 24.04
CA GLN A 500 -15.38 17.37 23.66
C GLN A 500 -14.90 15.97 23.22
N PRO A 501 -15.76 14.95 23.10
CA PRO A 501 -15.35 13.60 22.68
C PRO A 501 -14.94 13.48 21.20
N THR A 502 -14.68 14.59 20.51
CA THR A 502 -14.29 14.63 19.10
C THR A 502 -13.51 15.91 18.76
N GLN A 503 -12.72 15.87 17.69
CA GLN A 503 -12.18 17.07 17.04
C GLN A 503 -13.33 17.97 16.55
N TYR A 504 -13.08 19.28 16.43
CA TYR A 504 -14.01 20.22 15.79
C TYR A 504 -13.41 20.77 14.49
N GLN A 505 -14.25 21.26 13.58
CA GLN A 505 -13.87 21.79 12.27
C GLN A 505 -14.44 23.19 11.98
N SER A 506 -13.77 23.92 11.10
CA SER A 506 -14.25 25.14 10.46
C SER A 506 -13.84 25.16 8.98
N LEU A 507 -14.61 25.85 8.13
CA LEU A 507 -14.34 26.00 6.71
C LEU A 507 -14.05 27.46 6.33
N SER A 508 -13.19 27.66 5.34
CA SER A 508 -12.95 28.95 4.69
C SER A 508 -13.09 28.82 3.18
N HIS A 509 -13.82 29.76 2.56
CA HIS A 509 -14.00 29.85 1.11
C HIS A 509 -13.28 31.07 0.49
N ASP A 510 -12.46 31.77 1.28
CA ASP A 510 -11.76 33.01 0.92
C ASP A 510 -10.27 32.97 1.30
N GLN A 511 -9.65 31.80 1.13
CA GLN A 511 -8.23 31.53 1.39
C GLN A 511 -7.78 31.91 2.82
N GLY A 512 -8.57 31.53 3.82
CA GLY A 512 -8.27 31.69 5.24
C GLY A 512 -8.61 33.05 5.84
N SER A 513 -9.22 33.96 5.05
CA SER A 513 -9.54 35.32 5.48
C SER A 513 -10.71 35.36 6.47
N THR A 514 -11.73 34.53 6.24
CA THR A 514 -12.86 34.26 7.15
C THR A 514 -13.12 32.76 7.30
N TRP A 515 -13.75 32.42 8.43
CA TRP A 515 -13.94 31.04 8.88
C TRP A 515 -15.36 30.86 9.41
N THR A 516 -15.99 29.70 9.16
CA THR A 516 -17.30 29.38 9.73
C THR A 516 -17.22 29.14 11.24
N PRO A 517 -18.34 29.23 12.00
CA PRO A 517 -18.37 28.75 13.38
C PRO A 517 -17.92 27.29 13.49
N LEU A 518 -17.23 26.94 14.58
CA LEU A 518 -16.77 25.57 14.83
C LEU A 518 -17.96 24.60 14.95
N LYS A 519 -17.81 23.41 14.38
CA LYS A 519 -18.77 22.29 14.47
C LYS A 519 -18.03 20.99 14.77
N PRO A 520 -18.69 19.95 15.30
CA PRO A 520 -18.09 18.61 15.42
C PRO A 520 -17.52 18.13 14.07
N PHE A 521 -16.35 17.51 14.14
CA PHE A 521 -15.68 16.81 13.04
C PHE A 521 -15.83 15.29 13.28
N PRO A 522 -15.88 14.43 12.25
CA PRO A 522 -16.06 12.98 12.42
C PRO A 522 -14.78 12.23 12.84
N LEU A 523 -13.93 12.82 13.71
CA LEU A 523 -12.77 12.16 14.31
C LEU A 523 -12.92 12.10 15.85
N THR A 524 -13.60 11.05 16.33
CA THR A 524 -13.81 10.78 17.77
C THR A 524 -12.47 10.69 18.48
N SER A 525 -12.27 11.48 19.54
CA SER A 525 -10.94 11.78 20.07
C SER A 525 -10.97 12.21 21.54
N PRO A 526 -9.92 11.90 22.33
CA PRO A 526 -9.66 12.53 23.61
C PRO A 526 -9.16 13.97 23.43
N ARG A 527 -8.79 14.61 24.55
CA ARG A 527 -8.12 15.92 24.57
C ARG A 527 -6.66 15.83 24.05
N SER A 528 -6.51 15.62 22.75
CA SER A 528 -5.25 15.42 22.02
C SER A 528 -5.34 16.05 20.62
N PRO A 529 -4.24 16.53 20.01
CA PRO A 529 -4.25 17.01 18.63
C PRO A 529 -4.32 15.85 17.63
N ALA A 530 -4.70 16.20 16.40
CA ALA A 530 -4.57 15.36 15.20
C ALA A 530 -3.63 16.05 14.19
N SER A 531 -2.94 15.29 13.34
CA SER A 531 -2.37 15.78 12.07
C SER A 531 -3.26 15.31 10.91
N ILE A 532 -3.42 16.14 9.87
CA ILE A 532 -4.11 15.77 8.63
C ILE A 532 -3.34 16.33 7.44
N GLU A 533 -2.99 15.47 6.49
CA GLU A 533 -2.27 15.84 5.26
C GLU A 533 -2.90 15.19 4.02
N ARG A 534 -2.52 15.67 2.82
CA ARG A 534 -2.92 15.05 1.56
C ARG A 534 -1.88 14.02 1.11
N VAL A 535 -2.32 12.79 0.87
CA VAL A 535 -1.53 11.70 0.28
C VAL A 535 -1.18 12.06 -1.17
N PRO A 536 0.11 12.24 -1.54
CA PRO A 536 0.46 12.69 -2.90
C PRO A 536 0.09 11.69 -3.99
N ALA A 537 0.13 10.38 -3.70
CA ALA A 537 -0.09 9.34 -4.71
C ALA A 537 -1.57 9.18 -5.13
N THR A 538 -2.51 9.39 -4.19
CA THR A 538 -3.96 9.17 -4.43
C THR A 538 -4.77 10.46 -4.39
N GLY A 539 -4.23 11.52 -3.78
CA GLY A 539 -4.92 12.77 -3.53
C GLY A 539 -5.90 12.71 -2.36
N ASP A 540 -6.00 11.60 -1.61
CA ASP A 540 -6.86 11.47 -0.43
C ASP A 540 -6.28 12.24 0.77
N LEU A 541 -7.10 12.58 1.77
CA LEU A 541 -6.59 13.09 3.05
C LEU A 541 -6.28 11.92 3.98
N LEU A 542 -5.14 11.94 4.65
CA LEU A 542 -4.78 11.01 5.73
C LEU A 542 -4.77 11.77 7.06
N ALA A 543 -5.45 11.23 8.06
CA ALA A 543 -5.45 11.73 9.43
C ALA A 543 -4.68 10.77 10.35
N ILE A 544 -3.96 11.33 11.32
CA ILE A 544 -3.38 10.60 12.45
C ILE A 544 -3.87 11.27 13.74
N TRP A 545 -4.54 10.50 14.60
CA TRP A 545 -5.08 10.99 15.87
C TRP A 545 -5.24 9.85 16.87
N ASN A 546 -5.65 10.16 18.10
CA ASN A 546 -6.04 9.13 19.06
C ASN A 546 -7.51 8.75 18.86
N ASP A 547 -7.79 7.65 18.15
CA ASP A 547 -9.15 7.21 17.89
C ASP A 547 -9.82 6.64 19.14
N HIS A 548 -10.91 7.27 19.58
CA HIS A 548 -11.76 6.81 20.68
C HIS A 548 -13.13 6.30 20.21
N GLY A 549 -13.37 6.19 18.89
CA GLY A 549 -14.64 5.75 18.30
C GLY A 549 -15.08 4.32 18.67
N TYR A 550 -14.16 3.48 19.13
CA TYR A 550 -14.45 2.13 19.63
C TYR A 550 -14.74 2.05 21.14
N ARG A 551 -14.55 3.14 21.91
CA ARG A 551 -14.70 3.14 23.37
C ARG A 551 -16.13 3.45 23.80
N GLU A 552 -16.67 2.65 24.71
CA GLU A 552 -18.01 2.88 25.30
C GLU A 552 -18.08 4.08 26.26
N SER A 553 -16.92 4.54 26.77
CA SER A 553 -16.85 5.65 27.73
C SER A 553 -15.77 6.66 27.37
N VAL A 554 -16.04 7.93 27.67
CA VAL A 554 -15.13 9.05 27.41
C VAL A 554 -13.92 8.95 28.32
N SER A 555 -12.72 8.90 27.73
CA SER A 555 -11.46 8.95 28.47
C SER A 555 -10.56 10.10 28.02
N ARG A 556 -9.55 10.42 28.83
CA ARG A 556 -8.47 11.37 28.50
C ARG A 556 -7.20 10.70 28.00
N ASP A 557 -7.15 9.37 28.03
CA ASP A 557 -6.03 8.56 27.57
C ASP A 557 -5.68 8.88 26.12
N ARG A 558 -4.40 9.01 25.80
CA ARG A 558 -3.93 9.25 24.43
C ARG A 558 -3.44 7.95 23.78
N THR A 559 -4.30 6.94 23.77
CA THR A 559 -4.06 5.63 23.16
C THR A 559 -5.39 5.00 22.68
N PRO A 560 -5.43 4.28 21.54
CA PRO A 560 -4.35 4.13 20.56
C PRO A 560 -3.96 5.45 19.90
N LEU A 561 -2.82 5.46 19.21
CA LEU A 561 -2.58 6.34 18.07
C LEU A 561 -3.00 5.56 16.82
N SER A 562 -3.91 6.12 16.04
CA SER A 562 -4.50 5.50 14.86
C SER A 562 -4.35 6.40 13.64
N LEU A 563 -4.46 5.80 12.46
CA LEU A 563 -4.61 6.53 11.20
C LEU A 563 -5.87 6.10 10.44
N ALA A 564 -6.38 7.00 9.61
CA ALA A 564 -7.47 6.75 8.66
C ALA A 564 -7.33 7.71 7.47
N VAL A 565 -8.18 7.50 6.46
CA VAL A 565 -8.16 8.27 5.20
C VAL A 565 -9.57 8.69 4.79
N SER A 566 -9.62 9.74 3.97
CA SER A 566 -10.83 10.36 3.43
C SER A 566 -10.63 10.71 1.97
N SER A 567 -11.42 10.12 1.08
CA SER A 567 -11.38 10.42 -0.36
C SER A 567 -12.21 11.64 -0.76
N ASP A 568 -13.05 12.17 0.14
CA ASP A 568 -14.03 13.24 -0.09
C ASP A 568 -13.66 14.60 0.56
N ASP A 569 -12.37 14.80 0.82
CA ASP A 569 -11.81 15.99 1.47
C ASP A 569 -12.37 16.25 2.89
N GLY A 570 -12.45 15.20 3.69
CA GLY A 570 -12.68 15.24 5.14
C GLY A 570 -14.15 15.14 5.57
N VAL A 571 -15.07 14.80 4.66
CA VAL A 571 -16.51 14.69 4.96
C VAL A 571 -16.82 13.33 5.57
N THR A 572 -16.27 12.25 5.02
CA THR A 572 -16.30 10.89 5.58
C THR A 572 -14.88 10.33 5.71
N TRP A 573 -14.73 9.30 6.54
CA TRP A 573 -13.45 8.67 6.86
C TRP A 573 -13.60 7.15 6.88
N SER A 574 -12.54 6.44 6.49
CA SER A 574 -12.45 4.99 6.60
C SER A 574 -12.52 4.51 8.06
N ASP A 575 -12.70 3.20 8.26
CA ASP A 575 -12.29 2.55 9.52
C ASP A 575 -10.83 2.94 9.85
N SER A 576 -10.55 3.24 11.12
CA SER A 576 -9.19 3.56 11.58
C SER A 576 -8.38 2.29 11.85
N ILE A 577 -7.05 2.37 11.70
CA ILE A 577 -6.11 1.33 12.11
C ILE A 577 -5.20 1.88 13.20
N PRO A 578 -5.00 1.18 14.33
CA PRO A 578 -3.99 1.55 15.30
C PRO A 578 -2.57 1.35 14.74
N ILE A 579 -1.74 2.37 14.88
CA ILE A 579 -0.29 2.33 14.60
C ILE A 579 0.55 2.26 15.88
N ALA A 580 -0.02 2.66 17.02
CA ALA A 580 0.51 2.36 18.36
C ALA A 580 -0.68 2.17 19.32
N ALA A 581 -0.71 1.06 20.07
CA ALA A 581 -1.90 0.67 20.84
C ALA A 581 -1.56 0.01 22.19
N ASP A 582 -0.46 0.43 22.84
CA ASP A 582 -0.20 0.05 24.24
C ASP A 582 -1.37 0.61 25.09
N PRO A 583 -2.09 -0.21 25.89
CA PRO A 583 -3.15 0.29 26.76
C PRO A 583 -2.67 1.31 27.79
N GLU A 584 -1.39 1.28 28.17
CA GLU A 584 -0.75 2.29 29.03
C GLU A 584 -0.14 3.45 28.24
N GLY A 585 -0.21 3.41 26.91
CA GLY A 585 0.46 4.34 26.00
C GLY A 585 -0.02 5.79 26.12
N TRP A 586 0.88 6.70 25.81
CA TRP A 586 0.63 8.14 25.78
C TRP A 586 1.27 8.72 24.51
N TYR A 587 0.46 8.88 23.46
CA TYR A 587 0.94 9.28 22.13
C TYR A 587 0.34 10.63 21.69
N CYS A 588 1.14 11.55 21.18
CA CYS A 588 0.66 12.82 20.60
C CYS A 588 1.77 13.57 19.84
N TYR A 589 1.43 14.75 19.32
CA TYR A 589 2.32 15.66 18.59
C TYR A 589 3.02 14.96 17.42
N THR A 590 2.18 14.54 16.48
CA THR A 590 2.56 13.90 15.23
C THR A 590 3.15 14.90 14.24
N ALA A 591 4.11 14.46 13.44
CA ALA A 591 4.50 15.08 12.17
C ALA A 591 4.48 14.04 11.06
N ILE A 592 4.11 14.46 9.85
CA ILE A 592 3.87 13.63 8.68
C ILE A 592 4.85 14.07 7.58
N GLU A 593 5.42 13.12 6.83
CA GLU A 593 6.17 13.44 5.60
C GLU A 593 6.10 12.26 4.62
N TRP A 594 6.03 12.59 3.33
CA TRP A 594 5.86 11.63 2.25
C TRP A 594 7.19 11.34 1.56
N VAL A 595 7.82 10.24 1.96
CA VAL A 595 9.09 9.78 1.38
C VAL A 595 8.83 8.59 0.46
N ASP A 596 8.85 8.89 -0.83
CA ASP A 596 8.69 7.93 -1.93
C ASP A 596 7.36 7.16 -1.84
N ASP A 597 7.35 5.91 -1.41
CA ASP A 597 6.14 5.07 -1.21
C ASP A 597 5.90 4.81 0.28
N SER A 598 6.34 5.70 1.14
CA SER A 598 6.22 5.55 2.58
C SER A 598 5.81 6.85 3.25
N LEU A 599 4.90 6.69 4.21
CA LEU A 599 4.60 7.68 5.22
C LEU A 599 5.68 7.61 6.31
N LEU A 600 6.40 8.70 6.52
CA LEU A 600 7.15 8.93 7.75
C LEU A 600 6.21 9.55 8.80
N ILE A 601 6.31 9.06 10.03
CA ILE A 601 5.56 9.58 11.17
C ILE A 601 6.56 9.81 12.29
N ALA A 602 6.79 11.07 12.67
CA ALA A 602 7.32 11.37 13.99
C ALA A 602 6.16 11.49 14.97
N HIS A 603 6.30 11.00 16.20
CA HIS A 603 5.38 11.36 17.29
C HIS A 603 6.08 11.23 18.64
N VAL A 604 5.54 11.91 19.66
CA VAL A 604 5.97 11.70 21.05
C VAL A 604 5.36 10.39 21.56
N ASP A 605 6.20 9.57 22.18
CA ASP A 605 5.90 8.27 22.78
C ASP A 605 6.18 8.34 24.30
N GLY A 606 5.50 7.49 25.05
CA GLY A 606 5.50 7.46 26.50
C GLY A 606 4.37 6.59 27.06
N ARG A 607 4.32 6.51 28.38
CA ARG A 607 3.29 5.78 29.14
C ARG A 607 2.67 6.66 30.22
N GLN A 608 1.47 6.28 30.62
CA GLN A 608 0.69 6.92 31.68
C GLN A 608 1.17 6.55 33.10
N GLN A 609 2.39 6.01 33.21
CA GLN A 609 3.04 5.66 34.47
C GLN A 609 3.98 6.78 34.96
N PRO A 610 4.14 6.99 36.28
CA PRO A 610 5.12 7.94 36.83
C PRO A 610 6.56 7.65 36.35
N GLY A 611 7.20 8.65 35.75
CA GLY A 611 8.58 8.57 35.26
C GLY A 611 8.72 8.05 33.82
N GLN A 612 7.62 7.74 33.14
CA GLN A 612 7.61 7.28 31.74
C GLN A 612 6.75 8.18 30.83
N GLN A 613 6.42 9.40 31.27
CA GLN A 613 5.54 10.31 30.52
C GLN A 613 6.16 10.80 29.21
N LEU A 614 5.39 11.56 28.41
CA LEU A 614 5.77 12.23 27.16
C LEU A 614 7.17 12.88 27.21
N SER A 615 8.18 12.13 26.77
CA SER A 615 9.60 12.51 26.92
C SER A 615 10.51 11.93 25.82
N THR A 616 9.98 11.01 25.02
CA THR A 616 10.69 10.33 23.93
C THR A 616 9.99 10.67 22.63
N SER A 617 10.72 11.05 21.59
CA SER A 617 10.17 11.15 20.24
C SER A 617 10.58 9.91 19.44
N VAL A 618 9.70 9.38 18.59
CA VAL A 618 9.96 8.19 17.76
C VAL A 618 9.59 8.44 16.31
N ILE A 619 10.32 7.82 15.39
CA ILE A 619 10.01 7.85 13.95
C ILE A 619 9.57 6.45 13.50
N ARG A 620 8.44 6.36 12.80
CA ARG A 620 7.97 5.15 12.10
C ARG A 620 7.99 5.40 10.58
N LYS A 621 8.17 4.32 9.80
CA LYS A 621 8.12 4.36 8.32
C LYS A 621 7.15 3.28 7.84
N LEU A 622 5.99 3.70 7.35
CA LEU A 622 4.87 2.85 6.95
C LEU A 622 4.72 2.86 5.42
N PRO A 623 4.81 1.71 4.72
CA PRO A 623 4.59 1.67 3.28
C PRO A 623 3.15 2.05 2.90
N LEU A 624 2.98 2.91 1.89
CA LEU A 624 1.67 3.40 1.47
C LEU A 624 0.76 2.27 0.96
N SER A 625 1.30 1.32 0.20
CA SER A 625 0.57 0.13 -0.24
C SER A 625 0.08 -0.73 0.94
N GLN A 626 0.84 -0.82 2.03
CA GLN A 626 0.41 -1.51 3.25
C GLN A 626 -0.68 -0.71 3.98
N ILE A 627 -0.54 0.61 4.11
CA ILE A 627 -1.59 1.49 4.64
C ILE A 627 -2.91 1.26 3.87
N TYR A 628 -2.87 1.28 2.55
CA TYR A 628 -4.07 1.09 1.72
C TYR A 628 -4.60 -0.35 1.77
N THR A 629 -3.73 -1.35 1.88
CA THR A 629 -4.14 -2.77 2.09
C THR A 629 -4.89 -2.95 3.42
N GLN A 630 -4.56 -2.15 4.45
CA GLN A 630 -5.21 -2.22 5.76
C GLN A 630 -6.45 -1.30 5.86
N LEU A 631 -6.42 -0.10 5.26
CA LEU A 631 -7.51 0.90 5.29
C LEU A 631 -8.57 0.62 4.24
N HIS A 632 -8.15 0.57 2.98
CA HIS A 632 -9.03 0.53 1.84
C HIS A 632 -9.38 -0.91 1.52
N ARG A 633 -10.55 -1.27 2.02
CA ARG A 633 -11.39 -2.37 1.57
C ARG A 633 -11.86 -2.14 0.11
N SER A 634 -10.94 -1.97 -0.83
CA SER A 634 -11.14 -2.26 -2.25
C SER A 634 -11.48 -3.75 -2.36
N LYS A 635 -12.74 -4.07 -2.11
CA LYS A 635 -13.16 -5.44 -1.83
C LYS A 635 -13.52 -6.11 -3.14
N ILE A 636 -12.85 -7.23 -3.39
CA ILE A 636 -13.30 -8.21 -4.36
C ILE A 636 -14.64 -8.75 -3.87
N VAL A 637 -15.73 -8.23 -4.43
CA VAL A 637 -17.12 -8.61 -4.15
C VAL A 637 -17.40 -10.00 -4.70
N SER A 638 -16.83 -10.30 -5.86
CA SER A 638 -16.87 -11.62 -6.50
C SER A 638 -15.68 -11.81 -7.43
N VAL A 639 -15.28 -13.07 -7.62
CA VAL A 639 -14.49 -13.52 -8.78
C VAL A 639 -15.24 -14.69 -9.40
N ARG A 640 -15.44 -14.65 -10.71
CA ARG A 640 -16.06 -15.74 -11.48
C ARG A 640 -15.17 -16.15 -12.63
N ARG A 641 -15.01 -17.45 -12.85
CA ARG A 641 -14.41 -17.96 -14.09
C ARG A 641 -15.45 -17.93 -15.20
N ILE A 642 -15.22 -17.10 -16.21
CA ILE A 642 -16.18 -16.84 -17.31
C ILE A 642 -15.75 -17.50 -18.64
N GLY A 643 -14.50 -17.94 -18.78
CA GLY A 643 -14.04 -18.62 -19.97
C GLY A 643 -12.89 -19.60 -19.70
N ASP A 644 -13.09 -20.88 -20.02
CA ASP A 644 -12.06 -21.92 -19.82
C ASP A 644 -12.12 -23.02 -20.90
N GLN A 645 -12.65 -22.71 -22.08
CA GLN A 645 -12.98 -23.69 -23.12
C GLN A 645 -11.74 -24.40 -23.72
N SER A 646 -10.63 -23.69 -23.88
CA SER A 646 -9.38 -24.24 -24.42
C SER A 646 -8.29 -24.40 -23.36
N LYS A 647 -7.11 -24.90 -23.75
CA LYS A 647 -5.92 -24.93 -22.87
C LYS A 647 -5.37 -23.54 -22.61
N HIS A 648 -5.35 -22.67 -23.62
CA HIS A 648 -4.85 -21.30 -23.51
C HIS A 648 -5.97 -20.31 -23.82
N ASN A 649 -6.60 -19.80 -22.75
CA ASN A 649 -7.56 -18.70 -22.78
C ASN A 649 -6.85 -17.45 -22.24
N ALA A 650 -6.65 -16.41 -23.06
CA ALA A 650 -5.74 -15.31 -22.75
C ALA A 650 -6.14 -13.98 -23.42
N PHE A 651 -5.43 -12.90 -23.09
CA PHE A 651 -5.57 -11.56 -23.71
C PHE A 651 -7.00 -11.04 -23.74
N THR A 652 -7.57 -10.82 -22.54
CA THR A 652 -8.98 -10.45 -22.41
C THR A 652 -9.20 -8.94 -22.48
N ASP A 653 -10.43 -8.55 -22.79
CA ASP A 653 -10.91 -7.18 -22.70
C ASP A 653 -12.40 -7.15 -22.35
N LEU A 654 -12.88 -6.04 -21.77
CA LEU A 654 -14.22 -5.89 -21.22
C LEU A 654 -14.80 -4.52 -21.60
N LEU A 655 -16.08 -4.49 -21.98
CA LEU A 655 -16.79 -3.29 -22.41
C LEU A 655 -18.28 -3.37 -22.07
N ARG A 656 -18.97 -2.24 -21.80
CA ARG A 656 -20.43 -2.16 -21.89
C ARG A 656 -20.86 -1.58 -23.24
N PHE A 657 -21.88 -2.19 -23.85
CA PHE A 657 -22.48 -1.73 -25.10
C PHE A 657 -23.97 -2.11 -25.12
N GLN A 658 -24.85 -1.16 -25.47
CA GLN A 658 -26.31 -1.36 -25.51
C GLN A 658 -26.86 -2.07 -24.25
N ASP A 659 -26.50 -1.55 -23.08
CA ASP A 659 -26.87 -2.09 -21.76
C ASP A 659 -26.51 -3.57 -21.52
N LYS A 660 -25.53 -4.11 -22.26
CA LYS A 660 -24.95 -5.45 -22.08
C LYS A 660 -23.45 -5.36 -21.76
N PHE A 661 -22.93 -6.35 -21.05
CA PHE A 661 -21.49 -6.56 -20.91
C PHE A 661 -21.00 -7.44 -22.06
N TYR A 662 -19.86 -7.06 -22.65
CA TYR A 662 -19.14 -7.86 -23.61
C TYR A 662 -17.73 -8.11 -23.09
N CYS A 663 -17.34 -9.38 -23.04
CA CYS A 663 -15.99 -9.81 -22.72
C CYS A 663 -15.43 -10.55 -23.92
N VAL A 664 -14.22 -10.23 -24.35
CA VAL A 664 -13.51 -10.96 -25.41
C VAL A 664 -12.23 -11.57 -24.86
N TYR A 665 -11.79 -12.69 -25.42
CA TYR A 665 -10.47 -13.30 -25.15
C TYR A 665 -10.01 -14.16 -26.32
N ARG A 666 -8.69 -14.38 -26.43
CA ARG A 666 -8.12 -15.41 -27.32
C ARG A 666 -8.35 -16.80 -26.71
N SER A 667 -8.88 -17.71 -27.50
CA SER A 667 -8.96 -19.15 -27.22
C SER A 667 -8.02 -19.92 -28.17
N GLY A 668 -7.26 -20.90 -27.67
CA GLY A 668 -6.41 -21.77 -28.50
C GLY A 668 -5.70 -22.88 -27.70
N THR A 669 -5.10 -23.86 -28.38
CA THR A 669 -4.44 -25.00 -27.72
C THR A 669 -3.09 -24.70 -27.07
N ALA A 670 -2.40 -23.64 -27.49
CA ALA A 670 -1.12 -23.22 -26.92
C ALA A 670 -0.95 -21.69 -26.89
N HIS A 671 0.20 -21.23 -26.36
CA HIS A 671 0.60 -19.82 -26.34
C HIS A 671 0.60 -19.18 -27.73
N VAL A 672 1.05 -19.92 -28.75
CA VAL A 672 0.94 -19.61 -30.19
C VAL A 672 0.45 -20.90 -30.85
N SER A 673 -0.61 -20.83 -31.66
CA SER A 673 -1.24 -22.02 -32.24
C SER A 673 -2.13 -21.69 -33.43
N ASP A 674 -2.17 -22.59 -34.42
CA ASP A 674 -2.94 -22.46 -35.68
C ASP A 674 -4.46 -22.38 -35.47
N ASP A 675 -4.94 -22.68 -34.25
CA ASP A 675 -6.34 -22.65 -33.82
C ASP A 675 -6.73 -21.38 -33.02
N GLY A 676 -5.83 -20.38 -32.96
CA GLY A 676 -6.04 -19.14 -32.21
C GLY A 676 -7.22 -18.33 -32.75
N ALA A 677 -8.29 -18.24 -31.95
CA ALA A 677 -9.54 -17.55 -32.28
C ALA A 677 -9.93 -16.55 -31.18
N LEU A 678 -10.67 -15.49 -31.55
CA LEU A 678 -11.24 -14.53 -30.62
C LEU A 678 -12.65 -14.96 -30.22
N GLN A 679 -12.82 -15.34 -28.95
CA GLN A 679 -14.11 -15.71 -28.37
C GLN A 679 -14.76 -14.47 -27.75
N VAL A 680 -15.93 -14.08 -28.25
CA VAL A 680 -16.75 -13.01 -27.70
C VAL A 680 -17.84 -13.62 -26.83
N LEU A 681 -17.92 -13.17 -25.58
CA LEU A 681 -19.00 -13.49 -24.65
C LEU A 681 -19.87 -12.25 -24.42
N VAL A 682 -21.16 -12.48 -24.15
CA VAL A 682 -22.13 -11.45 -23.77
C VAL A 682 -22.85 -11.86 -22.48
N SER A 683 -23.17 -10.86 -21.66
CA SER A 683 -23.95 -11.00 -20.42
C SER A 683 -24.83 -9.76 -20.22
N ASP A 684 -26.00 -9.94 -19.62
CA ASP A 684 -26.87 -8.82 -19.23
C ASP A 684 -26.44 -8.22 -17.87
N ASP A 685 -26.08 -9.08 -16.93
CA ASP A 685 -25.83 -8.78 -15.51
C ASP A 685 -24.36 -8.90 -15.07
N GLY A 686 -23.49 -9.48 -15.92
CA GLY A 686 -22.11 -9.82 -15.59
C GLY A 686 -21.95 -11.12 -14.78
N GLU A 687 -23.05 -11.79 -14.45
CA GLU A 687 -23.08 -13.01 -13.66
C GLU A 687 -23.20 -14.25 -14.57
N GLU A 688 -24.16 -14.25 -15.51
CA GLU A 688 -24.40 -15.33 -16.48
C GLU A 688 -23.89 -14.96 -17.87
N TRP A 689 -23.05 -15.82 -18.47
CA TRP A 689 -22.32 -15.52 -19.70
C TRP A 689 -22.60 -16.52 -20.83
N THR A 690 -22.82 -15.99 -22.05
CA THR A 690 -23.07 -16.79 -23.25
C THR A 690 -22.13 -16.42 -24.40
N SER A 691 -21.87 -17.36 -25.30
CA SER A 691 -21.07 -17.08 -26.52
C SER A 691 -21.88 -16.23 -27.50
N ALA A 692 -21.39 -15.02 -27.80
CA ALA A 692 -21.97 -14.15 -28.83
C ALA A 692 -21.39 -14.43 -30.22
N ALA A 693 -20.08 -14.65 -30.30
CA ALA A 693 -19.38 -14.98 -31.55
C ALA A 693 -18.04 -15.68 -31.27
N GLN A 694 -17.55 -16.45 -32.24
CA GLN A 694 -16.18 -16.94 -32.29
C GLN A 694 -15.58 -16.54 -33.63
N ILE A 695 -14.57 -15.67 -33.62
CA ILE A 695 -13.91 -15.16 -34.81
C ILE A 695 -12.58 -15.90 -34.99
N ALA A 696 -12.37 -16.52 -36.14
CA ALA A 696 -11.14 -17.23 -36.50
C ALA A 696 -10.63 -16.77 -37.86
N HIS A 697 -9.33 -16.92 -38.12
CA HIS A 697 -8.71 -16.60 -39.40
C HIS A 697 -8.11 -17.86 -40.02
N PRO A 698 -8.32 -18.17 -41.31
CA PRO A 698 -7.93 -19.45 -41.91
C PRO A 698 -6.41 -19.66 -42.06
N GLN A 699 -5.59 -18.65 -41.79
CA GLN A 699 -4.14 -18.64 -42.01
C GLN A 699 -3.33 -17.98 -40.89
N ALA A 700 -3.96 -17.54 -39.79
CA ALA A 700 -3.27 -16.79 -38.74
C ALA A 700 -3.85 -17.08 -37.36
N ASP A 701 -2.98 -17.16 -36.37
CA ASP A 701 -3.32 -17.19 -34.94
C ASP A 701 -3.82 -15.80 -34.55
N LEU A 702 -5.11 -15.66 -34.17
CA LEU A 702 -5.67 -14.38 -33.74
C LEU A 702 -5.36 -14.10 -32.26
N ARG A 703 -4.92 -12.88 -31.98
CA ARG A 703 -4.33 -12.49 -30.70
C ARG A 703 -4.78 -11.11 -30.24
N ASP A 704 -4.62 -10.90 -28.93
CA ASP A 704 -4.75 -9.60 -28.26
C ASP A 704 -6.01 -8.82 -28.60
N ALA A 705 -7.16 -9.49 -28.51
CA ALA A 705 -8.47 -8.90 -28.65
C ALA A 705 -8.65 -7.64 -27.80
N LYS A 706 -9.23 -6.60 -28.39
CA LYS A 706 -9.65 -5.35 -27.72
C LYS A 706 -11.01 -4.92 -28.24
N LEU A 707 -11.89 -4.48 -27.35
CA LEU A 707 -13.21 -3.95 -27.67
C LEU A 707 -13.24 -2.44 -27.47
N THR A 708 -13.94 -1.74 -28.35
CA THR A 708 -14.26 -0.32 -28.20
C THR A 708 -15.56 0.01 -28.92
N VAL A 709 -16.19 1.15 -28.59
CA VAL A 709 -17.34 1.69 -29.34
C VAL A 709 -16.84 2.82 -30.22
N THR A 710 -17.09 2.71 -31.52
CA THR A 710 -16.76 3.77 -32.49
C THR A 710 -17.61 5.03 -32.28
N PRO A 711 -17.14 6.22 -32.72
CA PRO A 711 -17.95 7.44 -32.72
C PRO A 711 -19.31 7.34 -33.41
N SER A 712 -19.47 6.46 -34.41
CA SER A 712 -20.76 6.16 -35.06
C SER A 712 -21.65 5.13 -34.33
N GLY A 713 -21.20 4.59 -33.19
CA GLY A 713 -21.98 3.69 -32.34
C GLY A 713 -21.93 2.21 -32.71
N GLU A 714 -20.98 1.80 -33.56
CA GLU A 714 -20.69 0.38 -33.83
C GLU A 714 -19.65 -0.14 -32.82
N LEU A 715 -19.80 -1.40 -32.37
CA LEU A 715 -18.74 -2.15 -31.72
C LEU A 715 -17.60 -2.38 -32.72
N MET A 716 -16.39 -2.09 -32.29
CA MET A 716 -15.15 -2.47 -32.97
C MET A 716 -14.41 -3.48 -32.10
N LEU A 717 -14.23 -4.68 -32.62
CA LEU A 717 -13.31 -5.69 -32.09
C LEU A 717 -12.02 -5.62 -32.92
N SER A 718 -10.88 -5.42 -32.28
CA SER A 718 -9.56 -5.41 -32.92
C SER A 718 -8.62 -6.43 -32.29
N GLY A 719 -7.60 -6.82 -33.05
CA GLY A 719 -6.54 -7.73 -32.61
C GLY A 719 -5.45 -7.84 -33.67
N ALA A 720 -4.55 -8.81 -33.53
CA ALA A 720 -3.55 -9.11 -34.55
C ALA A 720 -3.60 -10.58 -34.98
N GLY A 721 -3.48 -10.82 -36.29
CA GLY A 721 -3.18 -12.14 -36.83
C GLY A 721 -1.68 -12.37 -36.87
N ALA A 722 -1.18 -13.39 -36.18
CA ALA A 722 0.20 -13.87 -36.27
C ALA A 722 0.29 -14.97 -37.32
N PHE A 723 1.13 -14.79 -38.33
CA PHE A 723 1.25 -15.69 -39.47
C PHE A 723 2.38 -16.71 -39.31
N PRO A 724 2.32 -17.87 -39.98
CA PRO A 724 3.36 -18.88 -39.93
C PRO A 724 4.74 -18.36 -40.35
N PRO A 725 5.85 -18.87 -39.76
CA PRO A 725 7.21 -18.50 -40.16
C PRO A 725 7.46 -18.69 -41.66
N GLY A 726 8.05 -17.68 -42.31
CA GLY A 726 8.31 -17.67 -43.75
C GLY A 726 7.24 -16.95 -44.60
N SER A 727 6.18 -16.44 -43.98
CA SER A 727 5.22 -15.53 -44.62
C SER A 727 5.84 -14.14 -44.86
N ASP A 728 5.42 -13.43 -45.91
CA ASP A 728 5.86 -12.05 -46.23
C ASP A 728 5.51 -11.04 -45.12
N ILE A 729 4.45 -11.32 -44.37
CA ILE A 729 3.97 -10.55 -43.22
C ILE A 729 3.99 -11.45 -42.00
N ARG A 730 4.57 -10.98 -40.88
CA ARG A 730 4.64 -11.70 -39.61
C ARG A 730 3.41 -11.45 -38.74
N HIS A 731 2.99 -10.19 -38.64
CA HIS A 731 1.76 -9.80 -37.95
C HIS A 731 1.00 -8.76 -38.76
N GLN A 732 -0.33 -8.79 -38.66
CA GLN A 732 -1.22 -7.80 -39.24
C GLN A 732 -2.29 -7.43 -38.21
N SER A 733 -2.41 -6.14 -37.88
CA SER A 733 -3.55 -5.66 -37.10
C SER A 733 -4.83 -5.67 -37.93
N MET A 734 -5.89 -6.22 -37.34
CA MET A 734 -7.17 -6.53 -37.94
C MET A 734 -8.31 -6.01 -37.07
N ALA A 735 -9.46 -5.71 -37.68
CA ALA A 735 -10.70 -5.41 -36.96
C ALA A 735 -11.95 -6.02 -37.63
N TRP A 736 -12.98 -6.15 -36.80
CA TRP A 736 -14.34 -6.60 -37.14
C TRP A 736 -15.34 -5.65 -36.47
N PHE A 737 -16.43 -5.34 -37.16
CA PHE A 737 -17.41 -4.35 -36.73
C PHE A 737 -18.79 -4.97 -36.54
N SER A 738 -19.54 -4.52 -35.53
CA SER A 738 -20.88 -5.02 -35.23
C SER A 738 -21.82 -3.92 -34.71
N LYS A 739 -23.11 -4.01 -35.05
CA LYS A 739 -24.16 -3.09 -34.57
C LYS A 739 -24.97 -3.65 -33.39
N ASP A 740 -24.86 -4.95 -33.13
CA ASP A 740 -25.66 -5.71 -32.17
C ASP A 740 -24.82 -6.65 -31.28
N GLY A 741 -23.49 -6.68 -31.49
CA GLY A 741 -22.55 -7.57 -30.81
C GLY A 741 -22.60 -9.03 -31.25
N GLN A 742 -23.47 -9.40 -32.20
CA GLN A 742 -23.74 -10.76 -32.64
C GLN A 742 -23.34 -10.97 -34.10
N GLN A 743 -23.73 -10.04 -34.98
CA GLN A 743 -23.37 -10.05 -36.40
C GLN A 743 -22.13 -9.19 -36.61
N TRP A 744 -21.04 -9.83 -37.03
CA TRP A 744 -19.75 -9.19 -37.25
C TRP A 744 -19.45 -9.09 -38.75
N SER A 745 -18.78 -8.00 -39.14
CA SER A 745 -18.32 -7.78 -40.52
C SER A 745 -17.27 -8.83 -40.94
N ASP A 746 -16.97 -8.88 -42.23
CA ASP A 746 -15.69 -9.44 -42.70
C ASP A 746 -14.50 -8.71 -42.06
N VAL A 747 -13.33 -9.37 -42.06
CA VAL A 747 -12.09 -8.83 -41.50
C VAL A 747 -11.59 -7.63 -42.30
N ILE A 748 -11.18 -6.57 -41.59
CA ILE A 748 -10.53 -5.39 -42.16
C ILE A 748 -9.09 -5.31 -41.65
N ASN A 749 -8.11 -5.18 -42.54
CA ASN A 749 -6.73 -4.89 -42.16
C ASN A 749 -6.61 -3.39 -41.86
N ILE A 750 -6.43 -3.04 -40.58
CA ILE A 750 -6.55 -1.64 -40.12
C ILE A 750 -5.23 -0.88 -40.02
N GLY A 751 -4.09 -1.57 -39.86
CA GLY A 751 -2.77 -0.94 -39.73
C GLY A 751 -1.76 -1.42 -40.80
N PRO A 752 -0.58 -0.78 -40.90
CA PRO A 752 0.47 -1.25 -41.82
C PRO A 752 0.94 -2.66 -41.48
N PRO A 753 1.41 -3.45 -42.47
CA PRO A 753 2.01 -4.76 -42.23
C PRO A 753 3.13 -4.70 -41.19
N ASN A 754 3.21 -5.73 -40.34
CA ASN A 754 4.17 -5.88 -39.25
C ASN A 754 4.10 -4.85 -38.12
N TYR A 755 3.11 -3.95 -38.08
CA TYR A 755 2.76 -3.22 -36.86
C TYR A 755 1.62 -3.92 -36.12
N TRP A 756 1.79 -4.03 -34.80
CA TRP A 756 0.79 -4.56 -33.89
C TRP A 756 0.20 -3.38 -33.09
N LEU A 757 -0.91 -2.83 -33.58
CA LEU A 757 -1.72 -1.83 -32.87
C LEU A 757 -2.29 -2.47 -31.60
N TRP A 758 -1.97 -1.90 -30.43
CA TRP A 758 -2.18 -2.59 -29.17
C TRP A 758 -3.58 -2.45 -28.58
N ARG A 759 -4.11 -1.23 -28.58
CA ARG A 759 -5.47 -0.86 -28.16
C ARG A 759 -5.85 0.46 -28.83
N THR A 760 -7.12 0.60 -29.20
CA THR A 760 -7.69 1.87 -29.69
C THR A 760 -8.39 2.61 -28.55
N THR A 761 -8.02 3.88 -28.33
CA THR A 761 -8.73 4.82 -27.46
C THR A 761 -9.24 5.99 -28.31
N TRP A 762 -10.49 6.42 -28.09
CA TRP A 762 -11.10 7.52 -28.83
C TRP A 762 -10.93 8.87 -28.12
N HIS A 763 -10.74 9.92 -28.91
CA HIS A 763 -10.83 11.30 -28.44
C HIS A 763 -11.57 12.14 -29.48
N GLY A 764 -12.82 12.49 -29.18
CA GLY A 764 -13.73 13.07 -30.18
C GLY A 764 -13.98 12.08 -31.34
N PRO A 765 -13.85 12.51 -32.61
CA PRO A 765 -14.03 11.63 -33.78
C PRO A 765 -12.78 10.80 -34.11
N ASP A 766 -11.63 11.07 -33.48
CA ASP A 766 -10.35 10.45 -33.80
C ASP A 766 -10.08 9.21 -32.92
N GLY A 767 -9.63 8.12 -33.53
CA GLY A 767 -9.18 6.92 -32.84
C GLY A 767 -7.66 6.88 -32.78
N TYR A 768 -7.08 6.73 -31.59
CA TYR A 768 -5.63 6.67 -31.37
C TYR A 768 -5.20 5.28 -30.92
N SER A 769 -4.08 4.79 -31.45
CA SER A 769 -3.48 3.54 -31.02
C SER A 769 -1.96 3.61 -31.09
N ILE A 770 -1.26 3.18 -30.03
CA ILE A 770 0.17 2.92 -30.11
C ILE A 770 0.35 1.51 -30.69
N GLY A 771 1.20 1.39 -31.71
CA GLY A 771 1.55 0.13 -32.33
C GLY A 771 3.05 -0.13 -32.28
N TYR A 772 3.45 -1.35 -31.91
CA TYR A 772 4.86 -1.75 -31.93
C TYR A 772 5.23 -2.48 -33.22
N HIS A 773 6.45 -2.24 -33.68
CA HIS A 773 7.00 -2.89 -34.85
C HIS A 773 7.42 -4.33 -34.53
N THR A 774 7.10 -5.26 -35.44
CA THR A 774 7.31 -6.70 -35.26
C THR A 774 8.09 -7.38 -36.40
N GLY A 775 8.33 -6.66 -37.50
CA GLY A 775 8.89 -7.24 -38.73
C GLY A 775 10.35 -7.64 -38.57
N ASP A 776 11.21 -6.63 -38.37
CA ASP A 776 12.63 -6.83 -38.06
C ASP A 776 12.83 -6.93 -36.52
N PRO A 777 13.33 -8.06 -35.98
CA PRO A 777 13.67 -8.19 -34.57
C PRO A 777 14.76 -7.22 -34.07
N ALA A 778 15.53 -6.58 -34.95
CA ALA A 778 16.50 -5.54 -34.62
C ALA A 778 15.87 -4.15 -34.50
N ASP A 779 14.80 -3.86 -35.27
CA ASP A 779 14.10 -2.57 -35.21
C ASP A 779 12.91 -2.63 -34.23
N LYS A 780 13.21 -2.32 -32.97
CA LYS A 780 12.27 -2.34 -31.85
C LYS A 780 11.87 -0.93 -31.46
N HIS A 781 10.68 -0.51 -31.87
CA HIS A 781 10.11 0.78 -31.52
C HIS A 781 8.57 0.71 -31.51
N VAL A 782 7.95 1.75 -30.96
CA VAL A 782 6.53 2.04 -31.10
C VAL A 782 6.32 3.31 -31.92
N SER A 783 5.18 3.38 -32.60
CA SER A 783 4.68 4.59 -33.27
C SER A 783 3.24 4.86 -32.82
N LEU A 784 2.85 6.14 -32.74
CA LEU A 784 1.46 6.54 -32.51
C LEU A 784 0.72 6.53 -33.85
N PHE A 785 -0.44 5.91 -33.91
CA PHE A 785 -1.32 5.85 -35.06
C PHE A 785 -2.64 6.56 -34.78
N ARG A 786 -3.22 7.15 -35.82
CA ARG A 786 -4.51 7.85 -35.82
C ARG A 786 -5.42 7.29 -36.91
N SER A 787 -6.69 7.09 -36.58
CA SER A 787 -7.80 6.80 -37.48
C SER A 787 -8.80 7.96 -37.45
N GLN A 788 -9.39 8.26 -38.60
CA GLN A 788 -10.44 9.27 -38.78
C GLN A 788 -11.66 8.71 -39.52
N ASP A 789 -11.79 7.38 -39.56
CA ASP A 789 -12.77 6.62 -40.35
C ASP A 789 -13.45 5.51 -39.54
N ASP A 790 -13.73 5.81 -38.26
CA ASP A 790 -14.26 4.87 -37.27
C ASP A 790 -13.40 3.59 -37.15
N GLY A 791 -12.08 3.73 -37.22
CA GLY A 791 -11.13 2.65 -36.91
C GLY A 791 -10.89 1.68 -38.06
N ARG A 792 -11.36 2.02 -39.27
CA ARG A 792 -11.21 1.18 -40.47
C ARG A 792 -9.83 1.30 -41.11
N SER A 793 -9.12 2.40 -40.87
CA SER A 793 -7.73 2.61 -41.27
C SER A 793 -6.97 3.48 -40.26
N PHE A 794 -5.77 3.04 -39.90
CA PHE A 794 -4.84 3.74 -39.00
C PHE A 794 -3.59 4.15 -39.77
N GLN A 795 -3.30 5.44 -39.76
CA GLN A 795 -2.10 6.03 -40.35
C GLN A 795 -1.13 6.43 -39.25
N SER A 796 0.18 6.37 -39.52
CA SER A 796 1.18 6.83 -38.55
C SER A 796 1.03 8.34 -38.34
N TRP A 797 0.90 8.73 -37.08
CA TRP A 797 0.78 10.12 -36.64
C TRP A 797 2.11 10.63 -36.05
N VAL A 798 2.72 9.82 -35.17
CA VAL A 798 4.09 10.02 -34.68
C VAL A 798 4.88 8.75 -34.95
N ASP A 799 5.78 8.80 -35.92
CA ASP A 799 6.67 7.68 -36.18
C ASP A 799 7.80 7.61 -35.14
N ARG A 800 8.13 6.39 -34.70
CA ARG A 800 9.16 6.10 -33.70
C ARG A 800 8.99 6.88 -32.39
N LEU A 801 7.74 7.08 -31.97
CA LEU A 801 7.28 7.67 -30.71
C LEU A 801 8.17 7.33 -29.49
N LEU A 802 8.60 6.07 -29.39
CA LEU A 802 9.62 5.64 -28.44
C LEU A 802 10.40 4.45 -29.01
N VAL A 803 11.72 4.43 -28.80
CA VAL A 803 12.63 3.37 -29.29
C VAL A 803 13.31 2.62 -28.13
N ASP A 804 13.62 3.30 -27.03
CA ASP A 804 14.48 2.75 -25.99
C ASP A 804 13.82 1.63 -25.17
N GLY A 805 14.60 0.59 -24.89
CA GLY A 805 14.21 -0.50 -23.99
C GLY A 805 13.20 -1.52 -24.57
N TYR A 806 13.04 -1.61 -25.89
CA TYR A 806 12.03 -2.48 -26.53
C TYR A 806 10.60 -2.18 -26.01
N PRO A 807 10.06 -1.00 -26.36
CA PRO A 807 8.70 -0.61 -26.02
C PRO A 807 7.68 -1.46 -26.78
N ASN A 808 6.56 -1.81 -26.16
CA ASN A 808 5.51 -2.60 -26.80
C ASN A 808 4.06 -2.31 -26.34
N GLU A 809 3.63 -2.93 -25.25
CA GLU A 809 2.25 -2.91 -24.77
C GLU A 809 1.92 -1.58 -24.08
N SER A 810 0.74 -1.02 -24.28
CA SER A 810 0.44 0.35 -23.81
C SER A 810 -1.03 0.62 -23.56
N SER A 811 -1.37 1.59 -22.71
CA SER A 811 -2.75 2.10 -22.62
C SER A 811 -2.74 3.63 -22.62
N ILE A 812 -3.52 4.23 -23.54
CA ILE A 812 -3.74 5.68 -23.62
C ILE A 812 -5.03 6.01 -22.88
N LEU A 813 -4.97 7.04 -22.04
CA LEU A 813 -6.12 7.70 -21.43
C LEU A 813 -6.08 9.19 -21.79
N PHE A 814 -7.22 9.75 -22.18
CA PHE A 814 -7.39 11.20 -22.35
C PHE A 814 -8.17 11.72 -21.14
N GLY A 815 -7.54 12.59 -20.35
CA GLY A 815 -8.13 13.15 -19.13
C GLY A 815 -8.88 14.46 -19.37
N GLU A 816 -9.36 15.06 -18.28
CA GLU A 816 -9.84 16.44 -18.30
C GLU A 816 -8.71 17.41 -18.69
N GLY A 817 -9.02 18.43 -19.50
CA GLY A 817 -8.03 19.40 -19.98
C GLY A 817 -7.25 19.00 -21.23
N GLU A 818 -7.77 18.06 -22.04
CA GLU A 818 -7.21 17.60 -23.33
C GLU A 818 -5.83 16.92 -23.26
N GLN A 819 -5.23 16.72 -22.08
CA GLN A 819 -3.97 15.98 -21.97
C GLN A 819 -4.18 14.47 -22.19
N ALA A 820 -3.35 13.90 -23.06
CA ALA A 820 -3.18 12.46 -23.20
C ALA A 820 -2.10 11.97 -22.24
N ILE A 821 -2.35 10.86 -21.57
CA ILE A 821 -1.33 10.08 -20.86
C ILE A 821 -1.24 8.67 -21.46
N ALA A 822 -0.05 8.08 -21.45
CA ALA A 822 0.18 6.70 -21.91
C ALA A 822 1.06 5.92 -20.94
N LEU A 823 0.53 4.85 -20.34
CA LEU A 823 1.35 3.89 -19.60
C LEU A 823 1.83 2.80 -20.55
N LEU A 824 3.15 2.63 -20.68
CA LEU A 824 3.79 1.80 -21.70
C LEU A 824 4.82 0.83 -21.10
N ARG A 825 4.78 -0.43 -21.53
CA ARG A 825 5.73 -1.51 -21.15
C ARG A 825 7.01 -1.46 -21.98
N ARG A 826 8.12 -1.87 -21.35
CA ARG A 826 9.41 -2.17 -21.98
C ARG A 826 9.93 -3.55 -21.59
N ASP A 827 10.55 -4.27 -22.52
CA ASP A 827 11.10 -5.63 -22.28
C ASP A 827 12.63 -5.72 -22.23
N ALA A 828 13.33 -4.62 -22.50
CA ALA A 828 14.78 -4.47 -22.41
C ALA A 828 15.17 -3.23 -21.57
N ALA A 829 16.47 -2.91 -21.53
CA ALA A 829 17.06 -1.96 -20.57
C ALA A 829 16.67 -2.33 -19.12
N SER A 830 16.18 -1.38 -18.31
CA SER A 830 15.64 -1.60 -16.96
C SER A 830 14.38 -2.49 -16.94
N LYS A 831 13.66 -2.60 -18.06
CA LYS A 831 12.33 -3.23 -18.20
C LYS A 831 11.22 -2.57 -17.38
N THR A 832 11.50 -1.39 -16.82
CA THR A 832 10.51 -0.56 -16.14
C THR A 832 9.62 0.13 -17.16
N ALA A 833 8.37 0.43 -16.79
CA ALA A 833 7.42 1.09 -17.67
C ALA A 833 7.85 2.55 -17.94
N GLN A 834 7.12 3.20 -18.86
CA GLN A 834 7.19 4.63 -19.07
C GLN A 834 5.78 5.22 -18.94
N LEU A 835 5.66 6.37 -18.28
CA LEU A 835 4.49 7.24 -18.38
C LEU A 835 4.78 8.36 -19.36
N GLY A 836 4.09 8.36 -20.50
CA GLY A 836 4.10 9.44 -21.47
C GLY A 836 3.01 10.47 -21.18
N LYS A 837 3.28 11.75 -21.43
CA LYS A 837 2.30 12.85 -21.44
C LYS A 837 2.42 13.67 -22.72
N ALA A 838 1.29 14.03 -23.33
CA ALA A 838 1.21 14.93 -24.48
C ALA A 838 -0.04 15.81 -24.44
N LEU A 839 0.08 17.04 -24.94
CA LEU A 839 -1.05 17.92 -25.23
C LEU A 839 -1.43 17.82 -26.72
N PRO A 840 -2.62 18.30 -27.15
CA PRO A 840 -2.95 18.38 -28.57
C PRO A 840 -1.88 19.17 -29.35
N PRO A 841 -1.49 18.72 -30.56
CA PRO A 841 -2.10 17.66 -31.37
C PRO A 841 -1.46 16.27 -31.16
N TYR A 842 -0.89 16.00 -29.98
CA TYR A 842 -0.33 14.70 -29.55
C TYR A 842 0.90 14.23 -30.35
N ASP A 843 1.67 15.17 -30.89
CA ASP A 843 2.89 14.95 -31.66
C ASP A 843 4.20 15.10 -30.83
N ASP A 844 4.16 15.77 -29.68
CA ASP A 844 5.26 15.90 -28.73
C ASP A 844 4.91 15.22 -27.39
N TRP A 845 5.77 14.28 -26.95
CA TRP A 845 5.54 13.41 -25.80
C TRP A 845 6.71 13.46 -24.81
N ASN A 846 6.43 13.88 -23.57
CA ASN A 846 7.37 13.79 -22.46
C ASN A 846 7.22 12.44 -21.75
N TRP A 847 8.33 11.73 -21.53
CA TRP A 847 8.34 10.38 -20.94
C TRP A 847 9.05 10.34 -19.59
N ILE A 848 8.43 9.69 -18.61
CA ILE A 848 8.95 9.50 -17.25
C ILE A 848 9.08 8.00 -16.98
N ASP A 849 10.19 7.57 -16.38
CA ASP A 849 10.37 6.18 -15.94
C ASP A 849 9.55 5.91 -14.68
N THR A 850 8.75 4.84 -14.69
CA THR A 850 7.87 4.51 -13.54
C THR A 850 8.60 3.73 -12.44
N GLU A 851 9.88 3.39 -12.67
CA GLU A 851 10.72 2.49 -11.87
C GLU A 851 10.13 1.08 -11.65
N THR A 852 8.96 0.81 -12.24
CA THR A 852 8.14 -0.36 -11.99
C THR A 852 8.03 -1.19 -13.26
N ARG A 853 8.45 -2.46 -13.21
CA ARG A 853 8.25 -3.38 -14.34
C ARG A 853 6.79 -3.84 -14.39
N VAL A 854 6.12 -3.56 -15.50
CA VAL A 854 4.71 -3.92 -15.74
C VAL A 854 4.53 -4.82 -16.96
N GLY A 855 3.42 -5.55 -17.01
CA GLY A 855 2.94 -6.27 -18.19
C GLY A 855 1.45 -5.99 -18.46
N GLY A 856 1.01 -6.05 -19.72
CA GLY A 856 -0.38 -5.87 -20.12
C GLY A 856 -1.10 -4.66 -19.51
N PRO A 857 -0.51 -3.44 -19.54
CA PRO A 857 -1.08 -2.27 -18.87
C PRO A 857 -2.45 -1.89 -19.44
N GLN A 858 -3.39 -1.56 -18.55
CA GLN A 858 -4.66 -0.93 -18.89
C GLN A 858 -5.01 0.17 -17.88
N LEU A 859 -5.37 1.35 -18.38
CA LEU A 859 -5.80 2.50 -17.58
C LEU A 859 -7.33 2.67 -17.61
N ILE A 860 -7.89 3.18 -16.51
CA ILE A 860 -9.23 3.76 -16.44
C ILE A 860 -9.21 4.93 -15.43
N GLN A 861 -9.97 5.99 -15.73
CA GLN A 861 -10.24 7.06 -14.77
C GLN A 861 -11.55 6.76 -14.03
N LEU A 862 -11.54 6.91 -12.71
CA LEU A 862 -12.72 6.81 -11.86
C LEU A 862 -13.50 8.15 -11.84
N PRO A 863 -14.77 8.18 -11.42
CA PRO A 863 -15.56 9.42 -11.36
C PRO A 863 -14.98 10.51 -10.44
N ASP A 864 -14.14 10.13 -9.48
CA ASP A 864 -13.44 11.04 -8.56
C ASP A 864 -12.14 11.65 -9.16
N GLY A 865 -11.82 11.29 -10.41
CA GLY A 865 -10.62 11.74 -11.13
C GLY A 865 -9.37 10.89 -10.92
N ARG A 866 -9.34 9.96 -9.94
CA ARG A 866 -8.21 9.03 -9.72
C ARG A 866 -8.07 8.06 -10.88
N ILE A 867 -6.85 7.60 -11.15
CA ILE A 867 -6.53 6.69 -12.25
C ILE A 867 -6.08 5.33 -11.70
N VAL A 868 -6.79 4.29 -12.12
CA VAL A 868 -6.43 2.90 -11.84
C VAL A 868 -5.66 2.34 -13.04
N ALA A 869 -4.47 1.80 -12.76
CA ALA A 869 -3.68 1.01 -13.69
C ALA A 869 -3.79 -0.48 -13.33
N ALA A 870 -4.42 -1.27 -14.19
CA ALA A 870 -4.36 -2.73 -14.11
C ALA A 870 -3.13 -3.24 -14.85
N VAL A 871 -2.27 -3.99 -14.15
CA VAL A 871 -0.94 -4.39 -14.62
C VAL A 871 -0.55 -5.78 -14.15
N ARG A 872 0.34 -6.45 -14.89
CA ARG A 872 1.14 -7.57 -14.37
C ARG A 872 2.31 -7.01 -13.58
N LEU A 873 2.40 -7.34 -12.30
CA LEU A 873 3.59 -7.05 -11.50
C LEU A 873 4.53 -8.26 -11.45
N TYR A 874 5.83 -7.99 -11.25
CA TYR A 874 6.92 -8.98 -11.31
C TYR A 874 7.84 -8.97 -10.07
N ASP A 875 7.50 -8.17 -9.05
CA ASP A 875 8.18 -8.04 -7.77
C ASP A 875 7.89 -9.26 -6.88
N HIS A 876 8.90 -10.12 -6.67
CA HIS A 876 8.89 -11.30 -5.78
C HIS A 876 7.83 -12.41 -6.05
N ARG A 877 6.72 -12.08 -6.73
CA ARG A 877 5.64 -12.95 -7.23
C ARG A 877 5.05 -12.33 -8.50
N VAL A 878 4.68 -13.17 -9.47
CA VAL A 878 4.01 -12.71 -10.70
C VAL A 878 2.50 -12.74 -10.50
N ARG A 879 1.83 -11.60 -10.68
CA ARG A 879 0.41 -11.40 -10.40
C ARG A 879 -0.23 -10.33 -11.29
N THR A 880 -1.55 -10.36 -11.44
CA THR A 880 -2.36 -9.24 -11.92
C THR A 880 -2.76 -8.38 -10.73
N SER A 881 -2.51 -7.08 -10.83
CA SER A 881 -2.72 -6.11 -9.75
C SER A 881 -3.38 -4.85 -10.26
N LEU A 882 -4.08 -4.17 -9.36
CA LEU A 882 -4.52 -2.79 -9.54
C LEU A 882 -3.62 -1.85 -8.75
N CYS A 883 -3.17 -0.81 -9.43
CA CYS A 883 -2.31 0.23 -8.88
C CYS A 883 -2.96 1.60 -9.05
N TRP A 884 -2.78 2.49 -8.08
CA TRP A 884 -2.99 3.92 -8.28
C TRP A 884 -1.83 4.46 -9.14
N LEU A 885 -2.15 5.18 -10.21
CA LEU A 885 -1.17 5.87 -11.02
C LEU A 885 -1.06 7.33 -10.57
N ASN A 886 0.04 7.70 -9.92
CA ASN A 886 0.36 9.11 -9.72
C ASN A 886 0.85 9.69 -11.06
N GLN A 887 0.07 10.61 -11.62
CA GLN A 887 0.32 11.15 -12.95
C GLN A 887 1.61 11.96 -13.04
N ASP A 888 2.03 12.66 -11.98
CA ASP A 888 3.15 13.60 -12.06
C ASP A 888 4.52 12.94 -11.91
N THR A 889 4.58 11.83 -11.18
CA THR A 889 5.80 11.04 -10.94
C THR A 889 5.88 9.77 -11.80
N GLY A 890 4.79 9.35 -12.45
CA GLY A 890 4.72 8.07 -13.16
C GLY A 890 4.55 6.84 -12.25
N LYS A 891 4.42 7.06 -10.95
CA LYS A 891 4.51 5.99 -9.95
C LYS A 891 3.26 5.13 -9.85
N LEU A 892 3.45 3.84 -9.56
CA LEU A 892 2.40 2.83 -9.46
C LEU A 892 2.35 2.23 -8.04
N THR A 893 1.35 2.63 -7.24
CA THR A 893 1.16 2.08 -5.89
C THR A 893 0.09 0.97 -5.93
N GLU A 894 0.48 -0.30 -5.76
CA GLU A 894 -0.48 -1.42 -5.66
C GLU A 894 -1.43 -1.22 -4.47
N PHE A 895 -2.74 -1.27 -4.74
CA PHE A 895 -3.80 -1.25 -3.72
C PHE A 895 -4.63 -2.55 -3.70
N LEU A 896 -4.58 -3.36 -4.76
CA LEU A 896 -5.28 -4.64 -4.80
C LEU A 896 -4.56 -5.68 -5.68
N THR A 897 -4.35 -6.88 -5.14
CA THR A 897 -3.97 -8.07 -5.93
C THR A 897 -5.22 -8.86 -6.32
N LEU A 898 -5.35 -9.23 -7.60
CA LEU A 898 -6.40 -10.17 -8.05
C LEU A 898 -5.92 -11.62 -7.88
N PRO A 899 -6.81 -12.60 -7.56
CA PRO A 899 -6.47 -14.02 -7.49
C PRO A 899 -5.89 -14.53 -8.80
N SER A 900 -4.55 -14.56 -8.87
CA SER A 900 -3.82 -14.70 -10.12
C SER A 900 -2.38 -15.14 -9.88
N GLY A 901 -1.77 -15.71 -10.92
CA GLY A 901 -0.40 -16.20 -10.89
C GLY A 901 -0.07 -17.05 -12.10
N GLY A 902 1.21 -17.40 -12.23
CA GLY A 902 1.75 -18.13 -13.37
C GLY A 902 1.72 -17.26 -14.63
N ASP A 903 1.01 -17.73 -15.66
CA ASP A 903 0.66 -16.87 -16.78
C ASP A 903 -0.68 -16.16 -16.56
N CYS A 904 -0.66 -14.83 -16.59
CA CYS A 904 -1.77 -13.96 -16.22
C CYS A 904 -1.61 -12.54 -16.79
N SER A 905 -2.61 -11.68 -16.53
CA SER A 905 -2.73 -10.24 -16.87
C SER A 905 -3.69 -9.95 -18.04
N TYR A 906 -3.43 -8.87 -18.78
CA TYR A 906 -4.19 -8.33 -19.91
C TYR A 906 -5.64 -8.08 -19.53
N ALA A 907 -5.83 -7.03 -18.74
CA ALA A 907 -7.11 -6.72 -18.13
C ALA A 907 -8.00 -5.85 -19.03
N GLY A 908 -9.30 -6.13 -19.01
CA GLY A 908 -10.35 -5.22 -19.45
C GLY A 908 -10.99 -4.54 -18.24
N LEU A 909 -11.20 -3.22 -18.32
CA LEU A 909 -11.71 -2.41 -17.20
C LEU A 909 -13.00 -1.69 -17.58
N VAL A 910 -14.02 -1.81 -16.73
CA VAL A 910 -15.30 -1.09 -16.86
C VAL A 910 -15.70 -0.53 -15.51
N TRP A 911 -16.02 0.75 -15.44
CA TRP A 911 -16.71 1.35 -14.29
C TRP A 911 -18.22 1.28 -14.51
N HIS A 912 -18.95 0.63 -13.61
CA HIS A 912 -20.41 0.48 -13.70
C HIS A 912 -21.01 0.15 -12.33
N ASP A 913 -22.16 0.76 -12.01
CA ASP A 913 -22.89 0.61 -10.74
C ASP A 913 -21.98 0.80 -9.51
N GLU A 914 -21.23 1.91 -9.50
CA GLU A 914 -20.28 2.32 -8.44
C GLU A 914 -19.16 1.28 -8.18
N GLN A 915 -18.91 0.39 -9.15
CA GLN A 915 -17.97 -0.72 -9.02
C GLN A 915 -17.03 -0.80 -10.21
N LEU A 916 -15.79 -1.22 -9.94
CA LEU A 916 -14.81 -1.52 -10.97
C LEU A 916 -14.90 -3.01 -11.34
N TRP A 917 -15.29 -3.27 -12.58
CA TRP A 917 -15.35 -4.60 -13.17
C TRP A 917 -14.07 -4.86 -13.96
N VAL A 918 -13.42 -5.99 -13.69
CA VAL A 918 -12.11 -6.34 -14.22
C VAL A 918 -12.14 -7.73 -14.83
N SER A 919 -12.07 -7.84 -16.16
CA SER A 919 -11.70 -9.11 -16.78
C SER A 919 -10.19 -9.30 -16.69
N TYR A 920 -9.73 -10.52 -16.44
CA TYR A 920 -8.31 -10.88 -16.51
C TYR A 920 -8.16 -12.38 -16.78
N TYR A 921 -7.00 -12.85 -17.22
CA TYR A 921 -6.73 -14.29 -17.29
C TYR A 921 -5.66 -14.73 -16.28
N SER A 922 -5.65 -16.02 -15.92
CA SER A 922 -4.62 -16.61 -15.06
C SER A 922 -4.52 -18.16 -15.15
N SER A 923 -3.33 -18.71 -14.92
CA SER A 923 -3.05 -20.15 -14.75
C SER A 923 -2.94 -20.63 -13.28
N HIS A 924 -3.44 -19.87 -12.30
CA HIS A 924 -3.16 -20.12 -10.87
C HIS A 924 -3.82 -21.38 -10.29
N GLU A 925 -4.95 -21.85 -10.85
CA GLU A 925 -5.72 -22.99 -10.32
C GLU A 925 -4.96 -24.34 -10.36
N ILE A 926 -4.22 -24.61 -11.46
CA ILE A 926 -3.71 -25.96 -11.77
C ILE A 926 -2.21 -26.14 -11.45
N GLY A 927 -1.46 -25.04 -11.38
CA GLY A 927 0.00 -25.08 -11.18
C GLY A 927 0.76 -25.68 -12.37
N ASN A 928 2.05 -25.99 -12.18
CA ASN A 928 2.97 -26.31 -13.28
C ASN A 928 2.81 -27.72 -13.89
N SER A 929 1.87 -28.56 -13.44
CA SER A 929 1.76 -29.95 -13.91
C SER A 929 0.86 -30.14 -15.14
N ASP A 930 -0.16 -29.29 -15.31
CA ASP A 930 -1.05 -29.28 -16.48
C ASP A 930 -1.33 -27.82 -16.85
N PHE A 931 -0.66 -27.31 -17.89
CA PHE A 931 -0.81 -25.92 -18.30
C PHE A 931 -2.23 -25.65 -18.84
N LYS A 932 -3.01 -24.90 -18.06
CA LYS A 932 -4.26 -24.25 -18.47
C LYS A 932 -4.30 -22.81 -17.97
N THR A 933 -4.69 -21.87 -18.81
CA THR A 933 -5.15 -20.53 -18.38
C THR A 933 -6.66 -20.45 -18.49
N SER A 934 -7.29 -19.72 -17.57
CA SER A 934 -8.72 -19.41 -17.61
C SER A 934 -8.94 -17.89 -17.54
N VAL A 935 -10.08 -17.41 -18.03
CA VAL A 935 -10.53 -16.03 -17.96
C VAL A 935 -11.50 -15.86 -16.80
N TYR A 936 -11.28 -14.81 -16.03
CA TYR A 936 -12.03 -14.45 -14.84
C TYR A 936 -12.60 -13.04 -14.98
N LEU A 937 -13.72 -12.81 -14.29
CA LEU A 937 -14.28 -11.50 -14.05
C LEU A 937 -14.25 -11.27 -12.53
N ALA A 938 -13.57 -10.22 -12.09
CA ALA A 938 -13.64 -9.71 -10.73
C ALA A 938 -14.54 -8.47 -10.68
N ARG A 939 -15.36 -8.37 -9.64
CA ARG A 939 -16.13 -7.17 -9.33
C ARG A 939 -15.60 -6.56 -8.04
N ILE A 940 -15.25 -5.29 -8.08
CA ILE A 940 -14.51 -4.62 -7.02
C ILE A 940 -15.33 -3.43 -6.53
N ASN A 941 -15.67 -3.46 -5.25
CA ASN A 941 -16.23 -2.31 -4.57
C ASN A 941 -15.08 -1.36 -4.22
N MET A 942 -14.97 -0.27 -4.97
CA MET A 942 -14.08 0.84 -4.65
C MET A 942 -14.82 1.69 -3.61
N GLN A 943 -14.75 1.30 -2.33
CA GLN A 943 -15.38 2.09 -1.27
C GLN A 943 -14.72 3.48 -1.20
N ASP A 944 -15.57 4.50 -1.12
CA ASP A 944 -15.20 5.89 -0.85
C ASP A 944 -14.29 6.02 0.39
#